data_AF-F7E718-F1
#
_entry.id   AF-F7E718-F1
#
_cell.length_a   1.000
_cell.length_b   1.000
_cell.length_c   1.000
_cell.angle_alpha   90.00
_cell.angle_beta   90.00
_cell.angle_gamma   90.00
#
_symmetry.space_group_name_H-M   'P 1'
#
loop_
_entity.id
_entity.type
_entity.pdbx_description
1 polymer ?
#
loop_
_entity_poly.entity_id
_entity_poly.type
_entity_poly.pdbx_seq_one_letter_code
_entity_poly.pdbx_strand_id
1 'polypeptide(L)'
;IHGNAIFRIDPEGTNHKQLVADAGSSVLMDFYYKEERLYWVDLEREILHSVSLNGLRQEVNSVEKGVSGMAINWISEEIIWANRQKGTIEITDTKGNNSRVLLRDLDCPTRIVVDPAKRLIFWSSNSSVCGIHRTSLDEADVKTLFQTSERISALSLDMTDQRLFWIQSQNKGGSSYIGSCDYDGGPVQIVKRSIRRNFFGLSLFAQDIYYSDWKQSAIQRANKYTGMDRVKINLKLSFLPPAEIKVVHPSIQQVTKNDTWDLEHEPCNLSKGNCSNSICEEDSNSPHCHCADGYVLSQDGRYCEDINECGFWNHGCTLGCENIPGSYYCTCPRGFILLPDGKNCHELIFCESNYTECSHGCVLTSEGPRCFCPEGSVLERDGRTCSGCTSPNNGDCSQICKSLSPVTWECGCFHGYELQKDGKGCTATGPAPFLLFANSQDVRRINFDGTDYGSLLDWQMGVVLALDHDPVENKIYFAHTVLKWIERANMDGSERERIIHEAIDFPESLSVDWIGRKLYWTDGGKSHIERSDLNGLHRETIIAVDISQPRGIAVHPMAKRLFWTDLGTNPRIESSSLQGFDRLVIANTDLIRPSGIAIDYLTDKVYWCDAEKSVVETANLDGSKRRILAQNDVGQPFGLAVFEDQVWFSDWARPSIVRVNKRTGENKVRLRGGMLRPSSVVVVHPLAKPGANPCLYKNGGCEQICEERFGIARCSCHEGFLKTLGGKTCQPQNNHETTSGNPELSTELSLVRSRSSLRVSPELTRFFLFADQDVEGCDINAQAISDVNDTQCRCLKGFTGNGTLCYDVDECETNVTLCHPNSSECINTEGGYVCSCLRGFTGDGLNCHGKKAKGKEVESACILKTFLAESTILSTSDDVTSSFRDDFGDCPPSYDSYCLNGGSCVYVLKIGNFACK
;
A
#
# COMPACT_ATOMS: atom_id res chain seq x y z
N ILE A 1 -34.76 13.35 18.80
CA ILE A 1 -34.68 11.89 18.52
C ILE A 1 -33.29 11.66 17.96
N HIS A 2 -32.28 11.48 18.82
CA HIS A 2 -30.88 11.41 18.41
C HIS A 2 -30.33 10.02 18.70
N GLY A 3 -29.59 9.45 17.74
CA GLY A 3 -28.35 8.73 18.02
C GLY A 3 -28.35 7.38 18.72
N ASN A 4 -29.35 6.49 18.58
CA ASN A 4 -29.33 5.16 19.21
C ASN A 4 -28.22 4.19 18.69
N ALA A 5 -27.22 4.66 17.96
CA ALA A 5 -26.18 3.80 17.41
C ALA A 5 -24.87 4.56 17.16
N ILE A 6 -23.76 3.84 17.33
CA ILE A 6 -22.42 4.30 16.96
C ILE A 6 -22.04 3.63 15.65
N PHE A 7 -21.58 4.42 14.68
CA PHE A 7 -21.18 3.96 13.36
C PHE A 7 -19.70 4.20 13.14
N ARG A 8 -19.07 3.28 12.43
CA ARG A 8 -17.75 3.43 11.83
C ARG A 8 -17.92 3.74 10.36
N ILE A 9 -17.18 4.74 9.89
CA ILE A 9 -17.14 5.14 8.49
C ILE A 9 -15.69 5.41 8.10
N ASP A 10 -15.33 5.07 6.87
CA ASP A 10 -14.06 5.47 6.28
C ASP A 10 -14.09 6.95 5.85
N PRO A 11 -12.93 7.61 5.66
CA PRO A 11 -12.86 9.00 5.23
C PRO A 11 -13.56 9.28 3.88
N GLU A 12 -13.76 8.24 3.06
CA GLU A 12 -14.41 8.28 1.74
C GLU A 12 -15.93 8.12 1.81
N GLY A 13 -16.49 7.65 2.93
CA GLY A 13 -17.93 7.45 3.10
C GLY A 13 -18.51 6.17 2.49
N THR A 14 -17.65 5.28 2.03
CA THR A 14 -18.01 4.06 1.30
C THR A 14 -18.32 2.88 2.23
N ASN A 15 -17.72 2.82 3.41
CA ASN A 15 -17.84 1.70 4.34
C ASN A 15 -18.56 2.09 5.64
N HIS A 16 -19.87 2.27 5.54
CA HIS A 16 -20.74 2.62 6.67
C HIS A 16 -21.18 1.37 7.44
N LYS A 17 -20.52 1.09 8.58
CA LYS A 17 -20.81 -0.07 9.45
C LYS A 17 -21.30 0.38 10.82
N GLN A 18 -22.39 -0.21 11.30
CA GLN A 18 -22.86 0.00 12.67
C GLN A 18 -21.96 -0.80 13.64
N LEU A 19 -21.32 -0.12 14.60
CA LEU A 19 -20.51 -0.74 15.65
C LEU A 19 -21.34 -1.10 16.88
N VAL A 20 -22.25 -0.22 17.28
CA VAL A 20 -23.08 -0.40 18.47
C VAL A 20 -24.53 -0.16 18.10
N ALA A 21 -25.41 -1.10 18.46
CA ALA A 21 -26.85 -0.92 18.48
C ALA A 21 -27.30 -0.55 19.90
N ASP A 22 -28.20 0.43 20.01
CA ASP A 22 -28.71 0.98 21.28
C ASP A 22 -27.62 1.63 22.16
N ALA A 23 -26.89 2.60 21.59
CA ALA A 23 -25.82 3.31 22.30
C ALA A 23 -26.30 4.35 23.34
N GLY A 24 -27.60 4.67 23.34
CA GLY A 24 -28.19 5.78 24.10
C GLY A 24 -28.43 7.02 23.23
N SER A 25 -29.36 7.89 23.62
CA SER A 25 -29.75 9.02 22.76
C SER A 25 -28.81 10.23 22.84
N SER A 26 -27.99 10.28 23.88
CA SER A 26 -26.96 11.29 24.11
C SER A 26 -25.68 10.62 24.59
N VAL A 27 -24.67 10.59 23.72
CA VAL A 27 -23.42 9.86 23.94
C VAL A 27 -22.24 10.83 23.98
N LEU A 28 -21.32 10.59 24.91
CA LEU A 28 -19.96 11.11 24.88
C LEU A 28 -19.02 9.95 24.58
N MET A 29 -18.12 10.09 23.61
CA MET A 29 -17.23 8.99 23.21
C MET A 29 -15.76 9.39 23.07
N ASP A 30 -14.87 8.46 23.43
CA ASP A 30 -13.44 8.54 23.16
C ASP A 30 -12.86 7.13 23.04
N PHE A 31 -11.64 7.00 22.53
CA PHE A 31 -11.05 5.68 22.28
C PHE A 31 -9.69 5.52 22.96
N TYR A 32 -9.28 4.28 23.20
CA TYR A 32 -7.91 3.93 23.55
C TYR A 32 -7.38 2.95 22.50
N TYR A 33 -6.49 3.43 21.63
CA TYR A 33 -6.06 2.70 20.44
C TYR A 33 -5.20 1.49 20.76
N LYS A 34 -4.31 1.58 21.77
CA LYS A 34 -3.41 0.48 22.17
C LYS A 34 -4.17 -0.79 22.58
N GLU A 35 -5.31 -0.62 23.23
CA GLU A 35 -6.22 -1.73 23.59
C GLU A 35 -7.27 -2.03 22.51
N GLU A 36 -7.30 -1.25 21.42
CA GLU A 36 -8.34 -1.28 20.40
C GLU A 36 -9.76 -1.15 20.98
N ARG A 37 -9.96 -0.25 21.96
CA ARG A 37 -11.25 -0.06 22.64
C ARG A 37 -11.85 1.32 22.40
N LEU A 38 -13.16 1.35 22.22
CA LEU A 38 -14.00 2.55 22.24
C LEU A 38 -14.75 2.59 23.56
N TYR A 39 -14.70 3.73 24.24
CA TYR A 39 -15.46 4.01 25.46
C TYR A 39 -16.53 5.03 25.14
N TRP A 40 -17.73 4.83 25.69
CA TRP A 40 -18.78 5.83 25.59
C TRP A 40 -19.66 5.84 26.83
N VAL A 41 -20.16 7.02 27.16
CA VAL A 41 -21.13 7.20 28.25
C VAL A 41 -22.49 7.52 27.66
N ASP A 42 -23.49 6.73 28.07
CA ASP A 42 -24.89 7.06 27.89
C ASP A 42 -25.30 8.05 28.98
N LEU A 43 -25.52 9.32 28.60
CA LEU A 43 -25.87 10.38 29.55
C LEU A 43 -27.29 10.24 30.13
N GLU A 44 -28.18 9.48 29.49
CA GLU A 44 -29.53 9.23 30.01
C GLU A 44 -29.55 8.06 31.00
N ARG A 45 -28.80 7.00 30.68
CA ARG A 45 -28.71 5.80 31.53
C ARG A 45 -27.65 5.90 32.63
N GLU A 46 -26.73 6.87 32.51
CA GLU A 46 -25.62 7.10 33.46
C GLU A 46 -24.65 5.89 33.55
N ILE A 47 -24.36 5.27 32.40
CA ILE A 47 -23.53 4.06 32.31
C ILE A 47 -22.34 4.28 31.38
N LEU A 48 -21.16 3.81 31.80
CA LEU A 48 -19.97 3.68 30.96
C LEU A 48 -19.99 2.33 30.28
N HIS A 49 -19.90 2.39 28.96
CA HIS A 49 -19.75 1.22 28.12
C HIS A 49 -18.39 1.21 27.45
N SER A 50 -17.87 0.01 27.23
CA SER A 50 -16.71 -0.21 26.37
C SER A 50 -17.01 -1.28 25.34
N VAL A 51 -16.45 -1.12 24.15
CA VAL A 51 -16.52 -2.12 23.07
C VAL A 51 -15.16 -2.17 22.38
N SER A 52 -14.73 -3.35 21.97
CA SER A 52 -13.61 -3.43 21.04
C SER A 52 -13.98 -2.71 19.74
N LEU A 53 -13.02 -2.05 19.08
CA LEU A 53 -13.19 -1.45 17.75
C LEU A 53 -13.61 -2.49 16.69
N ASN A 54 -13.51 -3.79 17.00
CA ASN A 54 -13.97 -4.92 16.20
C ASN A 54 -15.42 -5.38 16.53
N GLY A 55 -16.07 -4.81 17.54
CA GLY A 55 -17.50 -5.01 17.85
C GLY A 55 -17.83 -6.03 18.95
N LEU A 56 -16.83 -6.63 19.59
CA LEU A 56 -17.04 -7.49 20.76
C LEU A 56 -17.30 -6.63 22.00
N ARG A 57 -18.48 -6.77 22.59
CA ARG A 57 -18.96 -5.98 23.73
C ARG A 57 -18.52 -6.61 25.04
N GLN A 58 -17.89 -5.83 25.93
CA GLN A 58 -17.58 -6.30 27.29
C GLN A 58 -17.65 -5.15 28.31
N GLU A 59 -18.26 -5.50 29.45
CA GLU A 59 -18.35 -4.81 30.75
C GLU A 59 -19.00 -3.42 30.81
N VAL A 60 -19.71 -3.24 31.92
CA VAL A 60 -20.76 -2.26 32.22
C VAL A 60 -20.47 -1.75 33.62
N ASN A 61 -20.04 -0.50 33.75
CA ASN A 61 -19.82 0.13 35.07
C ASN A 61 -20.67 1.39 35.19
N SER A 62 -21.23 1.62 36.38
CA SER A 62 -22.05 2.80 36.67
C SER A 62 -21.18 4.05 36.73
N VAL A 63 -21.63 5.14 36.11
CA VAL A 63 -20.95 6.43 36.14
C VAL A 63 -21.68 7.35 37.12
N GLU A 64 -20.96 8.30 37.71
CA GLU A 64 -21.56 9.31 38.56
C GLU A 64 -22.53 10.24 37.79
N LYS A 65 -23.53 10.77 38.50
CA LYS A 65 -24.50 11.71 37.92
C LYS A 65 -23.87 13.05 37.55
N GLY A 66 -24.29 13.61 36.43
CA GLY A 66 -23.91 14.96 36.01
C GLY A 66 -22.67 15.05 35.11
N VAL A 67 -22.17 13.92 34.59
CA VAL A 67 -21.10 13.91 33.58
C VAL A 67 -21.52 14.68 32.33
N SER A 68 -20.60 15.48 31.81
CA SER A 68 -20.85 16.44 30.73
C SER A 68 -19.75 16.51 29.67
N GLY A 69 -18.59 15.91 29.98
CA GLY A 69 -17.47 15.65 29.08
C GLY A 69 -16.67 14.46 29.56
N MET A 70 -16.01 13.79 28.61
CA MET A 70 -15.14 12.64 28.83
C MET A 70 -13.94 12.74 27.89
N ALA A 71 -12.74 12.43 28.40
CA ALA A 71 -11.54 12.22 27.60
C ALA A 71 -10.69 11.10 28.20
N ILE A 72 -9.97 10.37 27.37
CA ILE A 72 -9.06 9.30 27.81
C ILE A 72 -7.63 9.83 27.88
N ASN A 73 -6.98 9.65 29.02
CA ASN A 73 -5.54 9.79 29.17
C ASN A 73 -4.87 8.45 28.82
N TRP A 74 -4.42 8.32 27.58
CA TRP A 74 -3.82 7.08 27.06
C TRP A 74 -2.39 6.81 27.56
N ILE A 75 -1.74 7.76 28.24
CA ILE A 75 -0.40 7.56 28.82
C ILE A 75 -0.51 6.94 30.21
N SER A 76 -1.41 7.45 31.06
CA SER A 76 -1.62 6.92 32.41
C SER A 76 -2.72 5.86 32.50
N GLU A 77 -3.42 5.58 31.39
CA GLU A 77 -4.53 4.64 31.34
C GLU A 77 -5.68 5.04 32.30
N GLU A 78 -6.06 6.32 32.25
CA GLU A 78 -7.11 6.92 33.10
C GLU A 78 -8.20 7.61 32.26
N ILE A 79 -9.42 7.71 32.78
CA ILE A 79 -10.53 8.48 32.20
C ILE A 79 -10.71 9.78 32.99
N ILE A 80 -10.83 10.90 32.27
CA ILE A 80 -11.05 12.22 32.84
C ILE A 80 -12.49 12.68 32.57
N TRP A 81 -13.22 12.99 33.62
CA TRP A 81 -14.62 13.43 33.60
C TRP A 81 -14.74 14.92 33.88
N ALA A 82 -15.65 15.58 33.17
CA ALA A 82 -16.17 16.89 33.57
C ALA A 82 -17.58 16.74 34.15
N ASN A 83 -17.77 17.11 35.41
CA ASN A 83 -19.07 17.07 36.08
C ASN A 83 -19.68 18.47 36.18
N ARG A 84 -20.77 18.69 35.44
CA ARG A 84 -21.44 20.00 35.39
C ARG A 84 -22.19 20.34 36.67
N GLN A 85 -22.74 19.32 37.35
CA GLN A 85 -23.53 19.52 38.56
C GLN A 85 -22.65 19.79 39.77
N LYS A 86 -21.53 19.07 39.88
CA LYS A 86 -20.55 19.25 40.97
C LYS A 86 -19.57 20.40 40.73
N GLY A 87 -19.40 20.86 39.48
CA GLY A 87 -18.38 21.84 39.13
C GLY A 87 -16.96 21.28 39.28
N THR A 88 -16.76 20.00 38.96
CA THR A 88 -15.49 19.30 39.17
C THR A 88 -14.95 18.71 37.87
N ILE A 89 -13.63 18.55 37.79
CA ILE A 89 -12.98 17.63 36.84
C ILE A 89 -12.35 16.51 37.67
N GLU A 90 -12.64 15.27 37.29
CA GLU A 90 -12.31 14.07 38.07
C GLU A 90 -11.57 13.07 37.20
N ILE A 91 -10.63 12.31 37.78
CA ILE A 91 -9.85 11.27 37.11
C ILE A 91 -10.22 9.93 37.74
N THR A 92 -10.45 8.91 36.92
CA THR A 92 -10.69 7.54 37.37
C THR A 92 -9.87 6.55 36.55
N ASP A 93 -9.68 5.34 37.06
CA ASP A 93 -9.17 4.21 36.26
C ASP A 93 -10.09 3.86 35.08
N THR A 94 -9.58 3.10 34.10
CA THR A 94 -10.36 2.64 32.92
C THR A 94 -11.62 1.83 33.26
N LYS A 95 -11.74 1.36 34.50
CA LYS A 95 -12.91 0.65 35.03
C LYS A 95 -13.93 1.57 35.72
N GLY A 96 -13.61 2.82 36.02
CA GLY A 96 -14.54 3.74 36.69
C GLY A 96 -14.72 3.51 38.19
N ASN A 97 -13.82 2.76 38.85
CA ASN A 97 -13.96 2.38 40.26
C ASN A 97 -13.18 3.29 41.22
N ASN A 98 -12.10 3.93 40.76
CA ASN A 98 -11.17 4.69 41.62
C ASN A 98 -11.14 6.18 41.24
N SER A 99 -12.25 6.89 41.44
CA SER A 99 -12.38 8.31 41.10
C SER A 99 -11.70 9.24 42.13
N ARG A 100 -10.86 10.16 41.67
CA ARG A 100 -10.29 11.28 42.43
C ARG A 100 -10.60 12.62 41.77
N VAL A 101 -10.81 13.66 42.57
CA VAL A 101 -11.09 15.02 42.06
C VAL A 101 -9.78 15.73 41.74
N LEU A 102 -9.62 16.19 40.50
CA LEU A 102 -8.46 16.97 40.04
C LEU A 102 -8.69 18.48 40.25
N LEU A 103 -9.85 18.99 39.83
CA LEU A 103 -10.22 20.41 39.95
C LEU A 103 -11.59 20.55 40.60
N ARG A 104 -11.78 21.62 41.37
CA ARG A 104 -13.02 22.00 42.07
C ARG A 104 -13.43 23.43 41.72
N ASP A 105 -14.66 23.78 42.08
CA ASP A 105 -15.21 25.14 41.94
C ASP A 105 -15.23 25.67 40.50
N LEU A 106 -15.40 24.77 39.52
CA LEU A 106 -15.50 25.12 38.11
C LEU A 106 -16.92 25.51 37.71
N ASP A 107 -17.03 26.55 36.89
CA ASP A 107 -18.31 27.06 36.41
C ASP A 107 -18.85 26.21 35.24
N CYS A 108 -19.70 25.24 35.58
CA CYS A 108 -20.40 24.37 34.63
C CYS A 108 -19.48 23.80 33.53
N PRO A 109 -18.44 23.02 33.88
CA PRO A 109 -17.55 22.43 32.88
C PRO A 109 -18.35 21.49 31.96
N THR A 110 -17.94 21.38 30.70
CA THR A 110 -18.65 20.61 29.67
C THR A 110 -17.70 19.78 28.81
N ARG A 111 -17.30 20.23 27.61
CA ARG A 111 -16.39 19.48 26.75
C ARG A 111 -15.00 19.46 27.38
N ILE A 112 -14.32 18.32 27.30
CA ILE A 112 -12.96 18.16 27.80
C ILE A 112 -12.12 17.45 26.73
N VAL A 113 -10.88 17.89 26.54
CA VAL A 113 -9.87 17.26 25.69
C VAL A 113 -8.53 17.34 26.41
N VAL A 114 -7.70 16.32 26.24
CA VAL A 114 -6.43 16.18 26.96
C VAL A 114 -5.28 16.00 25.98
N ASP A 115 -4.15 16.62 26.31
CA ASP A 115 -2.83 16.34 25.73
C ASP A 115 -1.97 15.71 26.85
N PRO A 116 -1.96 14.37 26.97
CA PRO A 116 -1.19 13.67 27.98
C PRO A 116 0.32 13.88 27.86
N ALA A 117 0.85 14.04 26.64
CA ALA A 117 2.28 14.19 26.39
C ALA A 117 2.82 15.53 26.93
N LYS A 118 2.01 16.59 26.81
CA LYS A 118 2.29 17.90 27.43
C LYS A 118 1.71 18.05 28.83
N ARG A 119 1.03 17.03 29.34
CA ARG A 119 0.30 17.04 30.62
C ARG A 119 -0.69 18.21 30.71
N LEU A 120 -1.42 18.52 29.64
CA LEU A 120 -2.38 19.62 29.59
C LEU A 120 -3.83 19.12 29.44
N ILE A 121 -4.75 19.79 30.13
CA ILE A 121 -6.20 19.57 29.99
C ILE A 121 -6.85 20.87 29.52
N PHE A 122 -7.76 20.76 28.55
CA PHE A 122 -8.59 21.86 28.09
C PHE A 122 -10.06 21.52 28.28
N TRP A 123 -10.85 22.48 28.74
CA TRP A 123 -12.29 22.31 28.85
C TRP A 123 -13.06 23.58 28.51
N SER A 124 -14.33 23.40 28.11
CA SER A 124 -15.27 24.51 27.93
C SER A 124 -16.20 24.66 29.12
N SER A 125 -16.51 25.91 29.48
CA SER A 125 -17.59 26.27 30.41
C SER A 125 -18.86 26.63 29.64
N ASN A 126 -20.02 26.30 30.21
CA ASN A 126 -21.32 26.65 29.64
C ASN A 126 -22.17 27.38 30.69
N SER A 127 -21.76 28.60 31.03
CA SER A 127 -22.43 29.49 31.97
C SER A 127 -22.83 30.82 31.31
N SER A 128 -23.09 31.86 32.11
CA SER A 128 -23.38 33.22 31.60
C SER A 128 -22.26 33.80 30.73
N VAL A 129 -21.01 33.39 30.99
CA VAL A 129 -19.83 33.68 30.16
C VAL A 129 -19.20 32.34 29.84
N CYS A 130 -19.40 31.86 28.62
CA CYS A 130 -18.75 30.63 28.15
C CYS A 130 -17.28 30.92 27.88
N GLY A 131 -16.41 29.95 28.08
CA GLY A 131 -14.99 30.11 27.80
C GLY A 131 -14.28 28.79 27.62
N ILE A 132 -13.08 28.84 27.05
CA ILE A 132 -12.17 27.71 27.02
C ILE A 132 -11.06 27.99 28.02
N HIS A 133 -10.84 27.02 28.89
CA HIS A 133 -9.85 27.06 29.95
C HIS A 133 -8.84 25.94 29.74
N ARG A 134 -7.64 26.14 30.27
CA ARG A 134 -6.59 25.12 30.33
C ARG A 134 -5.99 25.02 31.72
N THR A 135 -5.45 23.85 32.05
CA THR A 135 -4.61 23.62 33.23
C THR A 135 -3.54 22.58 32.91
N SER A 136 -2.50 22.51 33.75
CA SER A 136 -1.63 21.34 33.83
C SER A 136 -2.33 20.20 34.58
N LEU A 137 -1.97 18.95 34.28
CA LEU A 137 -2.39 17.75 35.01
C LEU A 137 -1.78 17.69 36.42
N ASP A 138 -0.66 18.38 36.66
CA ASP A 138 0.08 18.34 37.94
C ASP A 138 -0.08 19.61 38.78
N GLU A 139 -0.35 20.74 38.13
CA GLU A 139 -0.46 22.05 38.76
C GLU A 139 -1.88 22.59 38.60
N ALA A 140 -2.43 23.17 39.67
CA ALA A 140 -3.82 23.60 39.75
C ALA A 140 -4.08 25.01 39.15
N ASP A 141 -3.13 25.56 38.38
CA ASP A 141 -3.24 26.92 37.84
C ASP A 141 -4.06 26.95 36.54
N VAL A 142 -5.33 27.33 36.70
CA VAL A 142 -6.29 27.45 35.59
C VAL A 142 -6.06 28.75 34.80
N LYS A 143 -5.68 28.62 33.53
CA LYS A 143 -5.60 29.75 32.58
C LYS A 143 -6.84 29.80 31.69
N THR A 144 -7.46 30.96 31.58
CA THR A 144 -8.55 31.20 30.62
C THR A 144 -7.98 31.63 29.28
N LEU A 145 -8.24 30.86 28.22
CA LEU A 145 -7.71 31.12 26.87
C LEU A 145 -8.58 32.09 26.09
N PHE A 146 -9.90 31.95 26.20
CA PHE A 146 -10.85 32.75 25.46
C PHE A 146 -12.21 32.75 26.17
N GLN A 147 -12.93 33.87 26.11
CA GLN A 147 -14.29 34.01 26.64
C GLN A 147 -15.23 34.48 25.54
N THR A 148 -16.46 33.97 25.58
CA THR A 148 -17.51 34.25 24.61
C THR A 148 -18.90 34.18 25.25
N SER A 149 -19.84 34.93 24.69
CA SER A 149 -21.27 34.84 25.00
C SER A 149 -21.99 33.72 24.24
N GLU A 150 -21.32 33.04 23.31
CA GLU A 150 -21.90 32.01 22.46
C GLU A 150 -21.50 30.61 22.92
N ARG A 151 -22.34 29.61 22.63
CA ARG A 151 -22.17 28.26 23.15
C ARG A 151 -21.11 27.50 22.37
N ILE A 152 -20.19 26.86 23.10
CA ILE A 152 -19.19 25.96 22.53
C ILE A 152 -19.79 24.55 22.46
N SER A 153 -19.84 23.96 21.26
CA SER A 153 -20.48 22.65 21.04
C SER A 153 -19.50 21.49 20.95
N ALA A 154 -18.27 21.74 20.51
CA ALA A 154 -17.20 20.74 20.39
C ALA A 154 -15.81 21.37 20.55
N LEU A 155 -14.87 20.57 21.03
CA LEU A 155 -13.44 20.88 21.18
C LEU A 155 -12.63 19.75 20.56
N SER A 156 -11.50 20.07 19.93
CA SER A 156 -10.55 19.09 19.41
C SER A 156 -9.15 19.69 19.35
N LEU A 157 -8.13 18.86 19.60
CA LEU A 157 -6.73 19.28 19.63
C LEU A 157 -6.01 18.85 18.34
N ASP A 158 -5.11 19.72 17.89
CA ASP A 158 -4.09 19.42 16.91
C ASP A 158 -2.75 19.31 17.62
N MET A 159 -2.38 18.07 17.95
CA MET A 159 -1.17 17.74 18.70
C MET A 159 0.11 18.05 17.91
N THR A 160 0.03 18.08 16.57
CA THR A 160 1.18 18.32 15.70
C THR A 160 1.51 19.81 15.64
N ASP A 161 0.49 20.65 15.43
CA ASP A 161 0.67 22.11 15.33
C ASP A 161 0.51 22.81 16.69
N GLN A 162 0.20 22.07 17.76
CA GLN A 162 -0.10 22.56 19.12
C GLN A 162 -1.20 23.64 19.13
N ARG A 163 -2.34 23.31 18.48
CA ARG A 163 -3.49 24.22 18.34
C ARG A 163 -4.77 23.60 18.85
N LEU A 164 -5.62 24.44 19.43
CA LEU A 164 -6.96 24.09 19.86
C LEU A 164 -7.98 24.56 18.83
N PHE A 165 -8.93 23.70 18.48
CA PHE A 165 -10.05 24.02 17.60
C PHE A 165 -11.38 23.85 18.32
N TRP A 166 -12.34 24.72 18.02
CA TRP A 166 -13.68 24.66 18.61
C TRP A 166 -14.77 25.04 17.62
N ILE A 167 -15.98 24.54 17.87
CA ILE A 167 -17.19 25.02 17.21
C ILE A 167 -17.96 25.92 18.17
N GLN A 168 -18.33 27.09 17.67
CA GLN A 168 -19.15 28.05 18.37
C GLN A 168 -20.47 28.26 17.63
N SER A 169 -21.59 28.28 18.38
CA SER A 169 -22.94 28.38 17.82
C SER A 169 -23.78 29.45 18.52
N GLN A 170 -24.48 30.25 17.72
CA GLN A 170 -25.27 31.37 18.19
C GLN A 170 -26.76 30.99 18.42
N ASN A 171 -27.28 31.28 19.61
CA ASN A 171 -28.61 30.84 20.06
C ASN A 171 -29.81 31.46 19.31
N LYS A 172 -29.63 32.52 18.50
CA LYS A 172 -30.76 33.28 17.89
C LYS A 172 -30.57 33.57 16.39
N GLY A 173 -30.13 32.61 15.58
CA GLY A 173 -30.10 32.86 14.12
C GLY A 173 -29.21 32.01 13.22
N GLY A 174 -28.70 30.85 13.67
CA GLY A 174 -28.20 29.81 12.75
C GLY A 174 -26.83 30.06 12.11
N SER A 175 -25.97 30.85 12.76
CA SER A 175 -24.57 30.93 12.39
C SER A 175 -23.69 30.10 13.34
N SER A 176 -22.85 29.26 12.75
CA SER A 176 -21.79 28.53 13.45
C SER A 176 -20.46 28.77 12.75
N TYR A 177 -19.39 28.81 13.52
CA TYR A 177 -18.05 28.91 13.00
C TYR A 177 -17.07 28.00 13.74
N ILE A 178 -15.99 27.67 13.04
CA ILE A 178 -14.87 26.90 13.57
C ILE A 178 -13.75 27.88 13.86
N GLY A 179 -13.41 28.01 15.15
CA GLY A 179 -12.29 28.81 15.63
C GLY A 179 -11.05 27.96 15.89
N SER A 180 -9.88 28.58 15.82
CA SER A 180 -8.60 27.98 16.19
C SER A 180 -7.70 28.96 16.93
N CYS A 181 -6.99 28.50 17.96
CA CYS A 181 -5.95 29.24 18.67
C CYS A 181 -4.78 28.30 18.98
N ASP A 182 -3.62 28.84 19.35
CA ASP A 182 -2.58 28.01 19.96
C ASP A 182 -2.99 27.57 21.39
N TYR A 183 -2.21 26.70 22.01
CA TYR A 183 -2.47 26.23 23.37
C TYR A 183 -2.42 27.36 24.42
N ASP A 184 -1.76 28.48 24.12
CA ASP A 184 -1.59 29.64 25.00
C ASP A 184 -2.66 30.72 24.88
N GLY A 185 -3.60 30.56 23.95
CA GLY A 185 -4.64 31.54 23.69
C GLY A 185 -4.18 32.72 22.84
N GLY A 186 -3.17 32.52 22.00
CA GLY A 186 -2.72 33.48 20.99
C GLY A 186 -3.79 33.74 19.91
N PRO A 187 -3.41 34.31 18.75
CA PRO A 187 -4.38 34.93 17.85
C PRO A 187 -5.46 33.95 17.37
N VAL A 188 -6.70 34.25 17.76
CA VAL A 188 -7.89 33.48 17.36
C VAL A 188 -8.12 33.63 15.87
N GLN A 189 -8.07 32.52 15.14
CA GLN A 189 -8.34 32.43 13.71
C GLN A 189 -9.70 31.79 13.48
N ILE A 190 -10.54 32.46 12.68
CA ILE A 190 -11.79 31.88 12.20
C ILE A 190 -11.47 31.11 10.92
N VAL A 191 -11.41 29.79 11.03
CA VAL A 191 -11.09 28.90 9.92
C VAL A 191 -12.28 28.79 8.97
N LYS A 192 -13.49 28.74 9.52
CA LYS A 192 -14.71 28.61 8.73
C LYS A 192 -15.89 29.28 9.38
N ARG A 193 -16.64 30.08 8.61
CA ARG A 193 -17.88 30.74 9.07
C ARG A 193 -19.03 30.35 8.17
N SER A 194 -20.17 30.00 8.78
CA SER A 194 -21.42 29.80 8.06
C SER A 194 -22.53 30.62 8.68
N ILE A 195 -23.29 31.33 7.85
CA ILE A 195 -24.33 32.28 8.28
C ILE A 195 -25.70 31.58 8.41
N ARG A 196 -25.81 30.31 7.97
CA ARG A 196 -27.06 29.52 8.01
C ARG A 196 -26.88 28.03 8.29
N ARG A 197 -25.70 27.56 8.71
CA ARG A 197 -25.43 26.12 8.98
C ARG A 197 -25.02 25.96 10.44
N ASN A 198 -25.51 24.90 11.06
CA ASN A 198 -25.15 24.54 12.44
C ASN A 198 -24.16 23.38 12.39
N PHE A 199 -22.96 23.61 12.94
CA PHE A 199 -21.95 22.59 13.11
C PHE A 199 -22.07 21.96 14.51
N PHE A 200 -21.84 20.66 14.65
CA PHE A 200 -22.00 19.96 15.92
C PHE A 200 -20.75 19.17 16.33
N GLY A 201 -20.39 18.15 15.56
CA GLY A 201 -19.20 17.33 15.78
C GLY A 201 -17.96 17.95 15.14
N LEU A 202 -16.80 17.79 15.79
CA LEU A 202 -15.50 18.27 15.33
C LEU A 202 -14.43 17.22 15.65
N SER A 203 -13.61 16.89 14.66
CA SER A 203 -12.40 16.09 14.86
C SER A 203 -11.35 16.49 13.83
N LEU A 204 -10.08 16.41 14.19
CA LEU A 204 -8.96 16.77 13.32
C LEU A 204 -8.06 15.56 13.05
N PHE A 205 -7.50 15.53 11.85
CA PHE A 205 -6.45 14.59 11.49
C PHE A 205 -5.59 15.15 10.34
N ALA A 206 -4.27 15.09 10.51
CA ALA A 206 -3.29 15.62 9.56
C ALA A 206 -3.59 17.09 9.18
N GLN A 207 -3.95 17.34 7.91
CA GLN A 207 -4.26 18.68 7.40
C GLN A 207 -5.77 18.96 7.28
N ASP A 208 -6.62 18.04 7.74
CA ASP A 208 -8.06 18.08 7.52
C ASP A 208 -8.86 18.19 8.83
N ILE A 209 -9.95 18.95 8.76
CA ILE A 209 -10.98 19.10 9.78
C ILE A 209 -12.22 18.36 9.30
N TYR A 210 -12.74 17.48 10.15
CA TYR A 210 -13.98 16.76 9.97
C TYR A 210 -15.06 17.36 10.86
N TYR A 211 -16.15 17.83 10.26
CA TYR A 211 -17.26 18.41 11.01
C TYR A 211 -18.62 17.98 10.47
N SER A 212 -19.62 17.84 11.34
CA SER A 212 -21.00 17.54 10.93
C SER A 212 -21.80 18.79 10.62
N ASP A 213 -22.53 18.79 9.51
CA ASP A 213 -23.46 19.86 9.12
C ASP A 213 -24.91 19.38 9.22
N TRP A 214 -25.68 20.07 10.06
CA TRP A 214 -27.07 19.69 10.32
C TRP A 214 -28.02 19.85 9.15
N LYS A 215 -27.84 20.88 8.32
CA LYS A 215 -28.77 21.10 7.20
C LYS A 215 -28.54 20.14 6.04
N GLN A 216 -27.32 19.63 5.90
CA GLN A 216 -26.95 18.77 4.78
C GLN A 216 -26.98 17.27 5.12
N SER A 217 -27.23 16.91 6.39
CA SER A 217 -27.15 15.53 6.88
C SER A 217 -25.86 14.82 6.43
N ALA A 218 -24.72 15.52 6.53
CA ALA A 218 -23.46 15.05 5.99
C ALA A 218 -22.28 15.43 6.90
N ILE A 219 -21.22 14.63 6.80
CA ILE A 219 -19.91 14.96 7.36
C ILE A 219 -19.12 15.69 6.27
N GLN A 220 -18.50 16.81 6.62
CA GLN A 220 -17.70 17.61 5.71
C GLN A 220 -16.22 17.47 6.08
N ARG A 221 -15.36 17.39 5.06
CA ARG A 221 -13.91 17.42 5.18
C ARG A 221 -13.37 18.72 4.59
N ALA A 222 -12.73 19.54 5.40
CA ALA A 222 -12.13 20.81 4.99
C ALA A 222 -10.66 20.88 5.39
N ASN A 223 -9.86 21.64 4.65
CA ASN A 223 -8.46 21.85 5.02
C ASN A 223 -8.34 22.78 6.24
N LYS A 224 -7.51 22.42 7.23
CA LYS A 224 -7.41 23.14 8.51
C LYS A 224 -6.79 24.53 8.42
N TYR A 225 -5.96 24.78 7.40
CA TYR A 225 -5.30 26.08 7.20
C TYR A 225 -6.13 27.04 6.35
N THR A 226 -6.83 26.53 5.33
CA THR A 226 -7.57 27.36 4.37
C THR A 226 -9.08 27.41 4.60
N GLY A 227 -9.64 26.45 5.36
CA GLY A 227 -11.09 26.32 5.58
C GLY A 227 -11.91 25.89 4.36
N MET A 228 -11.24 25.65 3.22
CA MET A 228 -11.89 25.22 1.97
C MET A 228 -12.35 23.76 2.08
N ASP A 229 -13.61 23.51 1.71
CA ASP A 229 -14.18 22.16 1.66
C ASP A 229 -13.50 21.37 0.55
N ARG A 230 -12.96 20.20 0.90
CA ARG A 230 -12.33 19.28 -0.05
C ARG A 230 -13.30 18.21 -0.50
N VAL A 231 -14.07 17.63 0.42
CA VAL A 231 -14.99 16.51 0.15
C VAL A 231 -16.21 16.56 1.06
N LYS A 232 -17.38 16.21 0.51
CA LYS A 232 -18.61 15.94 1.25
C LYS A 232 -18.83 14.44 1.38
N ILE A 233 -18.89 13.94 2.61
CA ILE A 233 -19.17 12.54 2.93
C ILE A 233 -20.69 12.42 3.12
N ASN A 234 -21.38 11.93 2.08
CA ASN A 234 -22.83 11.76 2.10
C ASN A 234 -23.21 10.49 2.88
N LEU A 235 -23.94 10.66 3.98
CA LEU A 235 -24.63 9.55 4.63
C LEU A 235 -25.88 9.22 3.80
N LYS A 236 -26.23 7.93 3.62
CA LYS A 236 -27.43 7.53 2.87
C LYS A 236 -28.66 8.36 3.30
N LEU A 237 -29.55 8.65 2.34
CA LEU A 237 -30.76 9.48 2.44
C LEU A 237 -31.77 8.98 3.49
N SER A 238 -31.44 9.04 4.79
CA SER A 238 -32.35 8.82 5.93
C SER A 238 -31.78 9.24 7.31
N PHE A 239 -30.51 9.65 7.43
CA PHE A 239 -29.88 9.87 8.74
C PHE A 239 -29.82 11.35 9.17
N LEU A 240 -30.09 11.62 10.45
CA LEU A 240 -29.71 12.87 11.10
C LEU A 240 -28.18 12.95 11.21
N PRO A 241 -27.57 14.15 11.13
CA PRO A 241 -26.11 14.32 11.28
C PRO A 241 -25.59 13.74 12.61
N PRO A 242 -24.36 13.23 12.67
CA PRO A 242 -23.79 12.72 13.90
C PRO A 242 -23.54 13.84 14.91
N ALA A 243 -23.87 13.56 16.17
CA ALA A 243 -23.73 14.51 17.28
C ALA A 243 -22.26 14.71 17.70
N GLU A 244 -21.46 13.66 17.61
CA GLU A 244 -20.03 13.64 17.91
C GLU A 244 -19.28 12.86 16.83
N ILE A 245 -18.03 13.24 16.55
CA ILE A 245 -17.15 12.61 15.57
C ILE A 245 -15.77 12.47 16.20
N LYS A 246 -15.14 11.31 16.05
CA LYS A 246 -13.75 11.06 16.46
C LYS A 246 -13.02 10.35 15.31
N VAL A 247 -11.90 10.91 14.86
CA VAL A 247 -10.97 10.20 13.97
C VAL A 247 -10.14 9.24 14.82
N VAL A 248 -10.16 7.95 14.46
CA VAL A 248 -9.44 6.90 15.18
C VAL A 248 -8.19 6.54 14.39
N HIS A 249 -7.01 6.90 14.92
CA HIS A 249 -5.72 6.60 14.30
C HIS A 249 -4.62 6.51 15.37
N PRO A 250 -3.64 5.58 15.25
CA PRO A 250 -2.58 5.42 16.26
C PRO A 250 -1.75 6.68 16.47
N SER A 251 -1.54 7.48 15.41
CA SER A 251 -0.76 8.72 15.51
C SER A 251 -1.42 9.83 16.31
N ILE A 252 -2.70 9.70 16.69
CA ILE A 252 -3.40 10.68 17.53
C ILE A 252 -3.08 10.42 19.03
N GLN A 253 -2.70 9.18 19.38
CA GLN A 253 -2.36 8.76 20.74
C GLN A 253 -0.90 8.31 20.82
N GLN A 254 0.03 9.22 20.55
CA GLN A 254 1.46 8.94 20.67
C GLN A 254 1.89 8.91 22.15
N VAL A 255 2.80 7.99 22.47
CA VAL A 255 3.47 7.93 23.76
C VAL A 255 4.87 8.53 23.56
N THR A 256 5.14 9.66 24.21
CA THR A 256 6.51 10.18 24.34
C THR A 256 7.31 9.19 25.18
N LYS A 257 8.30 8.51 24.59
CA LYS A 257 9.32 7.80 25.36
C LYS A 257 10.20 8.83 26.05
N ASN A 258 9.83 9.21 27.27
CA ASN A 258 10.81 9.60 28.29
C ASN A 258 10.74 8.56 29.41
N ASP A 259 11.92 8.11 29.81
CA ASP A 259 12.24 7.29 30.98
C ASP A 259 11.85 5.81 30.91
N THR A 260 12.58 5.04 30.11
CA THR A 260 13.01 3.70 30.53
C THR A 260 14.37 3.84 31.20
N TRP A 261 14.38 4.07 32.51
CA TRP A 261 15.53 3.65 33.33
C TRP A 261 15.53 2.14 33.43
N ASP A 262 16.66 1.56 33.08
CA ASP A 262 17.01 0.17 33.34
C ASP A 262 16.79 -0.14 34.83
N LEU A 263 16.06 -1.23 35.08
CA LEU A 263 15.97 -1.86 36.38
C LEU A 263 17.29 -2.59 36.65
N GLU A 264 18.16 -1.99 37.47
CA GLU A 264 18.92 -2.68 38.50
C GLU A 264 19.76 -1.66 39.29
N HIS A 265 19.22 -1.17 40.41
CA HIS A 265 19.88 -1.06 41.73
C HIS A 265 18.95 -0.28 42.69
N GLU A 266 18.76 -0.83 43.88
CA GLU A 266 17.85 -0.32 44.91
C GLU A 266 18.15 1.15 45.29
N PRO A 267 17.12 1.99 45.52
CA PRO A 267 17.35 3.35 45.99
C PRO A 267 17.74 3.35 47.48
N CYS A 268 18.81 4.07 47.80
CA CYS A 268 19.11 4.51 49.15
C CYS A 268 17.87 5.20 49.75
N ASN A 269 17.39 4.67 50.85
CA ASN A 269 16.26 5.19 51.60
C ASN A 269 16.81 6.05 52.75
N LEU A 270 16.77 7.38 52.65
CA LEU A 270 16.93 8.29 53.80
C LEU A 270 16.18 9.61 53.54
N SER A 271 15.34 9.96 54.50
CA SER A 271 14.41 11.07 54.52
C SER A 271 15.03 12.44 54.25
N LYS A 272 14.40 13.20 53.34
CA LYS A 272 14.59 14.64 53.02
C LYS A 272 15.88 15.03 52.29
N GLY A 273 15.87 14.91 50.96
CA GLY A 273 16.76 15.62 50.05
C GLY A 273 16.63 15.11 48.61
N ASN A 274 15.84 15.79 47.78
CA ASN A 274 15.77 15.53 46.33
C ASN A 274 17.09 15.98 45.69
N CYS A 275 17.81 15.08 45.01
CA CYS A 275 18.73 15.43 43.93
C CYS A 275 18.23 14.73 42.65
N SER A 276 17.79 15.50 41.66
CA SER A 276 17.45 14.99 40.32
C SER A 276 18.62 15.22 39.37
N ASN A 277 19.10 14.16 38.71
CA ASN A 277 20.22 14.11 37.74
C ASN A 277 21.66 14.26 38.28
N SER A 278 22.00 13.61 39.40
CA SER A 278 23.36 13.62 39.99
C SER A 278 23.81 12.29 40.61
N ILE A 279 25.13 12.09 40.71
CA ILE A 279 25.79 11.02 41.49
C ILE A 279 26.12 11.55 42.90
N CYS A 280 25.81 10.77 43.95
CA CYS A 280 26.14 11.10 45.34
C CYS A 280 27.30 10.21 45.82
N GLU A 281 28.36 10.80 46.38
CA GLU A 281 29.37 10.09 47.16
C GLU A 281 29.33 10.55 48.63
N GLU A 282 29.44 9.60 49.56
CA GLU A 282 29.44 9.87 51.00
C GLU A 282 30.83 10.32 51.46
N ASP A 283 30.98 11.62 51.74
CA ASP A 283 32.02 12.09 52.64
C ASP A 283 31.41 12.85 53.83
N SER A 284 31.94 12.54 55.02
CA SER A 284 31.21 12.51 56.28
C SER A 284 30.87 13.86 56.93
N ASN A 285 30.45 14.91 56.21
CA ASN A 285 29.96 16.12 56.89
C ASN A 285 28.96 17.07 56.18
N SER A 286 28.44 16.76 54.99
CA SER A 286 27.19 17.37 54.45
C SER A 286 26.90 16.85 53.03
N PRO A 287 25.66 16.45 52.69
CA PRO A 287 25.33 15.95 51.35
C PRO A 287 25.41 17.10 50.33
N HIS A 288 26.33 17.01 49.37
CA HIS A 288 26.42 17.91 48.21
C HIS A 288 26.11 17.09 46.95
N CYS A 289 25.15 17.52 46.11
CA CYS A 289 24.89 16.86 44.83
C CYS A 289 25.98 17.26 43.81
N HIS A 290 26.48 16.33 42.98
CA HIS A 290 27.41 16.60 41.87
C HIS A 290 26.71 16.45 40.51
N CYS A 291 26.76 17.49 39.67
CA CYS A 291 26.13 17.47 38.34
C CYS A 291 27.01 16.80 37.28
N ALA A 292 26.37 16.16 36.30
CA ALA A 292 27.04 15.66 35.10
C ALA A 292 27.62 16.82 34.26
N ASP A 293 28.64 16.54 33.47
CA ASP A 293 29.23 17.53 32.54
C ASP A 293 28.15 18.12 31.62
N GLY A 294 28.18 19.44 31.42
CA GLY A 294 27.12 20.18 30.71
C GLY A 294 25.98 20.67 31.61
N TYR A 295 26.05 20.41 32.93
CA TYR A 295 25.07 20.88 33.91
C TYR A 295 25.72 21.60 35.09
N VAL A 296 25.06 22.62 35.63
CA VAL A 296 25.49 23.39 36.79
C VAL A 296 24.52 23.20 37.94
N LEU A 297 25.05 23.20 39.17
CA LEU A 297 24.23 23.10 40.37
C LEU A 297 23.36 24.36 40.51
N SER A 298 22.05 24.19 40.67
CA SER A 298 21.13 25.29 40.93
C SER A 298 21.51 26.06 42.20
N GLN A 299 21.12 27.33 42.31
CA GLN A 299 21.46 28.22 43.43
C GLN A 299 21.07 27.66 44.81
N ASP A 300 20.05 26.79 44.84
CA ASP A 300 19.57 26.12 46.06
C ASP A 300 20.31 24.82 46.39
N GLY A 301 21.26 24.39 45.55
CA GLY A 301 22.12 23.23 45.74
C GLY A 301 21.45 21.85 45.61
N ARG A 302 20.22 21.79 45.05
CA ARG A 302 19.37 20.58 45.06
C ARG A 302 19.09 19.94 43.71
N TYR A 303 19.33 20.60 42.59
CA TYR A 303 19.12 20.02 41.27
C TYR A 303 20.10 20.60 40.25
N CYS A 304 20.32 19.87 39.17
CA CYS A 304 21.23 20.23 38.10
C CYS A 304 20.48 20.92 36.96
N GLU A 305 20.91 22.13 36.62
CA GLU A 305 20.40 22.94 35.51
C GLU A 305 21.32 22.80 34.31
N ASP A 306 20.73 22.76 33.12
CA ASP A 306 21.47 22.71 31.85
C ASP A 306 22.35 23.97 31.69
N ILE A 307 23.62 23.80 31.35
CA ILE A 307 24.51 24.91 31.03
C ILE A 307 24.20 25.33 29.60
N ASN A 308 23.61 26.50 29.42
CA ASN A 308 23.39 27.04 28.08
C ASN A 308 24.69 27.63 27.50
N GLU A 309 25.56 26.81 26.89
CA GLU A 309 26.86 27.28 26.38
C GLU A 309 26.72 28.33 25.27
N CYS A 310 25.64 28.25 24.47
CA CYS A 310 25.31 29.27 23.47
C CYS A 310 24.98 30.64 24.09
N GLY A 311 24.44 30.66 25.31
CA GLY A 311 24.18 31.88 26.07
C GLY A 311 25.45 32.51 26.64
N PHE A 312 26.47 31.70 26.96
CA PHE A 312 27.73 32.14 27.57
C PHE A 312 28.82 32.51 26.56
N TRP A 313 28.61 32.30 25.25
CA TRP A 313 29.59 32.58 24.18
C TRP A 313 30.95 31.85 24.35
N ASN A 314 30.98 30.75 25.10
CA ASN A 314 32.19 29.94 25.34
C ASN A 314 32.25 28.64 24.51
N HIS A 315 31.30 28.47 23.58
CA HIS A 315 31.06 27.27 22.78
C HIS A 315 32.03 27.09 21.57
N GLY A 316 32.75 28.14 21.17
CA GLY A 316 33.75 28.05 20.09
C GLY A 316 33.16 27.82 18.69
N CYS A 317 31.87 28.09 18.48
CA CYS A 317 31.24 28.13 17.15
C CYS A 317 31.50 29.50 16.49
N THR A 318 31.69 29.50 15.18
CA THR A 318 32.03 30.73 14.42
C THR A 318 30.84 31.63 14.09
N LEU A 319 29.72 31.09 13.57
CA LEU A 319 28.59 31.91 13.10
C LEU A 319 27.23 31.59 13.76
N GLY A 320 27.03 30.41 14.34
CA GLY A 320 25.76 30.05 14.99
C GLY A 320 25.92 28.92 16.00
N CYS A 321 25.04 28.88 17.00
CA CYS A 321 25.03 27.92 18.11
C CYS A 321 23.59 27.66 18.54
N GLU A 322 23.23 26.38 18.74
CA GLU A 322 21.96 25.95 19.30
C GLU A 322 22.20 25.04 20.52
N ASN A 323 21.55 25.37 21.63
CA ASN A 323 21.70 24.68 22.91
C ASN A 323 20.75 23.50 23.01
N ILE A 324 21.23 22.36 23.49
CA ILE A 324 20.44 21.15 23.77
C ILE A 324 20.69 20.72 25.22
N PRO A 325 19.75 20.03 25.88
CA PRO A 325 19.98 19.58 27.25
C PRO A 325 21.27 18.72 27.36
N GLY A 326 22.25 19.21 28.11
CA GLY A 326 23.55 18.63 28.39
C GLY A 326 24.65 18.96 27.37
N SER A 327 24.37 19.76 26.33
CA SER A 327 25.36 20.10 25.30
C SER A 327 24.93 21.24 24.35
N TYR A 328 25.71 21.49 23.30
CA TYR A 328 25.37 22.44 22.24
C TYR A 328 25.91 21.96 20.89
N TYR A 329 25.37 22.49 19.80
CA TYR A 329 25.95 22.30 18.47
C TYR A 329 25.99 23.60 17.67
N CYS A 330 26.92 23.68 16.73
CA CYS A 330 27.12 24.85 15.89
C CYS A 330 26.24 24.81 14.65
N THR A 331 25.69 25.95 14.26
CA THR A 331 24.87 26.12 13.05
C THR A 331 25.46 27.20 12.15
N CYS A 332 25.20 27.11 10.84
CA CYS A 332 25.71 28.08 9.86
C CYS A 332 24.55 28.79 9.14
N PRO A 333 24.66 30.12 8.92
CA PRO A 333 23.67 30.87 8.16
C PRO A 333 23.69 30.50 6.67
N ARG A 334 22.61 30.84 5.95
CA ARG A 334 22.48 30.58 4.50
C ARG A 334 23.68 31.13 3.73
N GLY A 335 24.28 30.28 2.88
CA GLY A 335 25.50 30.58 2.13
C GLY A 335 26.79 30.06 2.76
N PHE A 336 26.71 29.48 3.97
CA PHE A 336 27.83 28.88 4.69
C PHE A 336 27.54 27.42 5.07
N ILE A 337 28.57 26.59 5.18
CA ILE A 337 28.49 25.20 5.63
C ILE A 337 29.39 24.96 6.84
N LEU A 338 28.94 24.07 7.73
CA LEU A 338 29.73 23.65 8.87
C LEU A 338 30.81 22.68 8.40
N LEU A 339 32.06 22.97 8.72
CA LEU A 339 33.20 22.12 8.40
C LEU A 339 33.19 20.84 9.27
N PRO A 340 33.96 19.79 8.89
CA PRO A 340 34.01 18.53 9.63
C PRO A 340 34.49 18.64 11.08
N ASP A 341 35.04 19.80 11.48
CA ASP A 341 35.39 20.09 12.86
C ASP A 341 34.17 20.37 13.76
N GLY A 342 32.98 20.49 13.17
CA GLY A 342 31.73 20.74 13.88
C GLY A 342 31.62 22.13 14.50
N LYS A 343 32.52 23.07 14.17
CA LYS A 343 32.62 24.39 14.83
C LYS A 343 32.80 25.57 13.88
N ASN A 344 33.48 25.37 12.75
CA ASN A 344 33.81 26.43 11.81
C ASN A 344 32.85 26.44 10.61
N CYS A 345 32.24 27.58 10.34
CA CYS A 345 31.39 27.82 9.18
C CYS A 345 32.24 28.40 8.04
N HIS A 346 32.17 27.79 6.87
CA HIS A 346 32.90 28.22 5.67
C HIS A 346 31.92 28.56 4.55
N GLU A 347 32.27 29.55 3.72
CA GLU A 347 31.45 29.92 2.56
C GLU A 347 31.36 28.78 1.55
N LEU A 348 30.19 28.59 0.95
CA LEU A 348 29.85 27.47 0.06
C LEU A 348 30.45 27.68 -1.34
N ILE A 349 31.72 27.32 -1.53
CA ILE A 349 32.42 27.37 -2.83
C ILE A 349 32.58 25.95 -3.37
N PHE A 350 31.88 25.64 -4.47
CA PHE A 350 31.90 24.31 -5.09
C PHE A 350 33.26 23.97 -5.73
N CYS A 351 33.68 22.70 -5.59
CA CYS A 351 34.87 22.18 -6.24
C CYS A 351 34.69 22.06 -7.77
N GLU A 352 35.74 22.34 -8.56
CA GLU A 352 35.74 22.02 -10.00
C GLU A 352 35.62 20.50 -10.21
N SER A 353 34.89 20.10 -11.25
CA SER A 353 34.31 18.76 -11.50
C SER A 353 35.27 17.56 -11.56
N ASN A 354 36.56 17.74 -11.29
CA ASN A 354 37.58 16.69 -11.33
C ASN A 354 37.90 16.06 -9.96
N TYR A 355 37.23 16.50 -8.88
CA TYR A 355 37.43 16.02 -7.50
C TYR A 355 36.15 15.44 -6.90
N THR A 356 35.60 14.38 -7.50
CA THR A 356 34.34 13.75 -7.07
C THR A 356 34.58 12.35 -6.49
N GLU A 357 35.22 12.28 -5.32
CA GLU A 357 35.24 11.06 -4.50
C GLU A 357 34.38 11.21 -3.23
N CYS A 358 33.59 12.28 -3.11
CA CYS A 358 32.68 12.53 -1.97
C CYS A 358 31.31 11.88 -2.19
N SER A 359 30.75 11.27 -1.14
CA SER A 359 29.42 10.64 -1.16
C SER A 359 28.23 11.62 -1.25
N HIS A 360 28.44 12.90 -0.94
CA HIS A 360 27.41 13.95 -0.99
C HIS A 360 27.87 15.21 -1.74
N GLY A 361 28.80 15.98 -1.17
CA GLY A 361 29.26 17.25 -1.75
C GLY A 361 30.69 17.61 -1.35
N CYS A 362 31.31 18.52 -2.12
CA CYS A 362 32.68 19.00 -1.95
C CYS A 362 32.71 20.53 -1.84
N VAL A 363 33.52 21.06 -0.91
CA VAL A 363 33.83 22.49 -0.75
C VAL A 363 35.33 22.73 -0.93
N LEU A 364 35.70 23.82 -1.58
CA LEU A 364 37.10 24.26 -1.66
C LEU A 364 37.46 25.09 -0.43
N THR A 365 38.40 24.62 0.40
CA THR A 365 38.95 25.40 1.52
C THR A 365 40.37 25.89 1.20
N SER A 366 40.91 26.79 2.03
CA SER A 366 42.29 27.28 1.92
C SER A 366 43.36 26.19 2.05
N GLU A 367 43.00 25.03 2.60
CA GLU A 367 43.88 23.85 2.75
C GLU A 367 43.63 22.78 1.66
N GLY A 368 42.67 23.00 0.75
CA GLY A 368 42.31 22.09 -0.33
C GLY A 368 40.82 21.68 -0.35
N PRO A 369 40.39 20.83 -1.30
CA PRO A 369 39.00 20.35 -1.36
C PRO A 369 38.67 19.41 -0.19
N ARG A 370 37.53 19.65 0.48
CA ARG A 370 36.99 18.82 1.56
C ARG A 370 35.56 18.40 1.28
N CYS A 371 35.20 17.17 1.66
CA CYS A 371 33.83 16.69 1.57
C CYS A 371 32.99 17.18 2.77
N PHE A 372 31.70 17.40 2.55
CA PHE A 372 30.74 17.72 3.61
C PHE A 372 29.48 16.85 3.48
N CYS A 373 28.78 16.67 4.60
CA CYS A 373 27.59 15.84 4.71
C CYS A 373 26.32 16.69 4.92
N PRO A 374 25.14 16.18 4.53
CA PRO A 374 23.88 16.85 4.79
C PRO A 374 23.61 16.92 6.31
N GLU A 375 22.77 17.87 6.73
CA GLU A 375 22.36 17.99 8.13
C GLU A 375 21.81 16.65 8.68
N GLY A 376 22.27 16.24 9.87
CA GLY A 376 21.94 14.94 10.46
C GLY A 376 22.74 13.75 9.90
N SER A 377 23.84 14.01 9.21
CA SER A 377 24.82 12.99 8.78
C SER A 377 26.24 13.39 9.16
N VAL A 378 27.09 12.39 9.41
CA VAL A 378 28.48 12.54 9.84
C VAL A 378 29.42 12.04 8.74
N LEU A 379 30.51 12.77 8.51
CA LEU A 379 31.58 12.34 7.62
C LEU A 379 32.41 11.24 8.29
N GLU A 380 32.56 10.12 7.63
CA GLU A 380 33.35 9.00 8.12
C GLU A 380 34.85 9.31 8.14
N ARG A 381 35.65 8.43 8.77
CA ARG A 381 37.11 8.60 8.92
C ARG A 381 37.86 8.66 7.59
N ASP A 382 37.24 8.19 6.52
CA ASP A 382 37.76 8.27 5.16
C ASP A 382 37.72 9.70 4.57
N GLY A 383 37.04 10.63 5.24
CA GLY A 383 36.88 12.02 4.83
C GLY A 383 36.01 12.18 3.58
N ARG A 384 35.23 11.16 3.19
CA ARG A 384 34.50 11.10 1.92
C ARG A 384 33.06 10.59 2.05
N THR A 385 32.83 9.63 2.92
CA THR A 385 31.54 8.93 3.02
C THR A 385 30.70 9.51 4.14
N CYS A 386 29.41 9.72 3.91
CA CYS A 386 28.47 10.26 4.88
C CYS A 386 27.60 9.13 5.46
N SER A 387 27.49 9.06 6.79
CA SER A 387 26.61 8.13 7.51
C SER A 387 25.59 8.90 8.35
N GLY A 388 24.34 8.43 8.39
CA GLY A 388 23.22 9.09 9.09
C GLY A 388 21.88 8.92 8.36
N CYS A 389 20.77 9.29 8.98
CA CYS A 389 19.43 9.07 8.37
C CYS A 389 19.23 9.86 7.05
N THR A 390 19.90 11.00 6.89
CA THR A 390 19.87 11.81 5.67
C THR A 390 20.91 11.37 4.63
N SER A 391 21.76 10.41 4.96
CA SER A 391 22.74 9.84 4.03
C SER A 391 22.08 8.96 2.95
N PRO A 392 22.74 8.75 1.79
CA PRO A 392 22.26 7.83 0.76
C PRO A 392 22.05 6.37 1.23
N ASN A 393 22.62 6.01 2.37
CA ASN A 393 22.54 4.68 2.98
C ASN A 393 21.52 4.61 4.14
N ASN A 394 20.71 5.65 4.38
CA ASN A 394 19.64 5.68 5.38
C ASN A 394 20.12 5.25 6.79
N GLY A 395 21.30 5.70 7.21
CA GLY A 395 21.88 5.36 8.52
C GLY A 395 22.20 3.87 8.68
N ASP A 396 22.40 3.18 7.58
CA ASP A 396 22.44 1.72 7.52
C ASP A 396 21.16 0.99 7.98
N CYS A 397 20.02 1.69 8.09
CA CYS A 397 18.75 1.07 8.40
C CYS A 397 18.11 0.47 7.13
N SER A 398 17.58 -0.73 7.26
CA SER A 398 16.85 -1.45 6.20
C SER A 398 15.55 -0.77 5.77
N GLN A 399 14.85 -0.16 6.72
CA GLN A 399 13.54 0.46 6.53
C GLN A 399 13.49 1.87 7.14
N ILE A 400 13.27 1.99 8.45
CA ILE A 400 13.08 3.28 9.13
C ILE A 400 14.37 3.67 9.84
N CYS A 401 14.87 4.89 9.61
CA CYS A 401 15.94 5.50 10.37
C CYS A 401 15.39 6.67 11.19
N LYS A 402 15.61 6.67 12.50
CA LYS A 402 15.20 7.75 13.41
C LYS A 402 16.43 8.41 14.00
N SER A 403 16.60 9.71 13.74
CA SER A 403 17.70 10.48 14.31
C SER A 403 17.44 10.73 15.81
N LEU A 404 18.40 10.38 16.66
CA LEU A 404 18.38 10.67 18.10
C LEU A 404 19.22 11.93 18.40
N SER A 405 20.27 12.18 17.61
CA SER A 405 21.07 13.42 17.63
C SER A 405 21.66 13.68 16.22
N PRO A 406 22.38 14.78 15.96
CA PRO A 406 23.05 15.03 14.66
C PRO A 406 24.09 13.95 14.29
N VAL A 407 24.55 13.18 15.27
CA VAL A 407 25.60 12.15 15.14
C VAL A 407 25.12 10.73 15.50
N THR A 408 23.91 10.56 16.06
CA THR A 408 23.37 9.25 16.48
C THR A 408 21.95 9.01 15.97
N TRP A 409 21.64 7.75 15.64
CA TRP A 409 20.34 7.33 15.12
C TRP A 409 20.03 5.88 15.47
N GLU A 410 18.74 5.51 15.48
CA GLU A 410 18.25 4.15 15.69
C GLU A 410 17.45 3.66 14.48
N CYS A 411 17.47 2.35 14.23
CA CYS A 411 16.68 1.74 13.15
C CYS A 411 15.37 1.14 13.67
N GLY A 412 14.34 1.20 12.83
CA GLY A 412 13.04 0.59 13.08
C GLY A 412 12.47 -0.09 11.84
N CYS A 413 11.45 -0.92 12.05
CA CYS A 413 10.79 -1.69 11.00
C CYS A 413 9.33 -1.27 10.82
N PHE A 414 8.81 -1.44 9.60
CA PHE A 414 7.40 -1.30 9.26
C PHE A 414 6.58 -2.45 9.87
N HIS A 415 5.26 -2.26 9.95
CA HIS A 415 4.37 -3.28 10.50
C HIS A 415 4.44 -4.58 9.70
N GLY A 416 4.47 -5.72 10.40
CA GLY A 416 4.72 -7.03 9.79
C GLY A 416 6.20 -7.37 9.64
N TYR A 417 7.13 -6.50 10.02
CA TYR A 417 8.56 -6.78 10.03
C TYR A 417 9.13 -6.71 11.46
N GLU A 418 10.10 -7.58 11.75
CA GLU A 418 10.84 -7.63 13.01
C GLU A 418 12.30 -7.20 12.81
N LEU A 419 12.82 -6.42 13.77
CA LEU A 419 14.20 -5.95 13.75
C LEU A 419 15.15 -7.12 14.02
N GLN A 420 16.10 -7.32 13.14
CA GLN A 420 17.14 -8.34 13.29
C GLN A 420 18.05 -8.02 14.48
N LYS A 421 18.78 -9.04 14.96
CA LYS A 421 19.75 -8.90 16.08
C LYS A 421 20.88 -7.91 15.81
N ASP A 422 21.11 -7.57 14.55
CA ASP A 422 22.09 -6.57 14.12
C ASP A 422 21.64 -5.12 14.42
N GLY A 423 20.38 -4.92 14.84
CA GLY A 423 19.81 -3.61 15.12
C GLY A 423 19.62 -2.74 13.88
N LYS A 424 19.74 -3.29 12.67
CA LYS A 424 19.74 -2.55 11.38
C LYS A 424 18.85 -3.19 10.32
N GLY A 425 18.84 -4.53 10.21
CA GLY A 425 18.05 -5.31 9.27
C GLY A 425 16.60 -5.54 9.73
N CYS A 426 15.66 -5.67 8.80
CA CYS A 426 14.26 -5.97 9.11
C CYS A 426 13.80 -7.20 8.29
N THR A 427 13.22 -8.19 8.95
CA THR A 427 12.72 -9.43 8.32
C THR A 427 11.21 -9.53 8.42
N ALA A 428 10.58 -10.02 7.35
CA ALA A 428 9.14 -10.22 7.33
C ALA A 428 8.72 -11.29 8.34
N THR A 429 7.63 -11.01 9.06
CA THR A 429 6.96 -11.96 9.95
C THR A 429 5.88 -12.71 9.16
N GLY A 430 5.67 -13.99 9.50
CA GLY A 430 4.67 -14.84 8.85
C GLY A 430 5.27 -16.05 8.14
N PRO A 431 4.65 -16.55 7.05
CA PRO A 431 5.13 -17.72 6.33
C PRO A 431 6.46 -17.44 5.63
N ALA A 432 7.28 -18.48 5.45
CA ALA A 432 8.55 -18.33 4.75
C ALA A 432 8.33 -17.82 3.30
N PRO A 433 9.02 -16.75 2.87
CA PRO A 433 8.91 -16.25 1.51
C PRO A 433 9.63 -17.17 0.53
N PHE A 434 9.10 -17.27 -0.70
CA PHE A 434 9.72 -18.01 -1.80
C PHE A 434 9.56 -17.27 -3.13
N LEU A 435 10.30 -17.71 -4.14
CA LEU A 435 10.27 -17.16 -5.48
C LEU A 435 9.50 -18.09 -6.41
N LEU A 436 8.63 -17.51 -7.23
CA LEU A 436 8.12 -18.12 -8.44
C LEU A 436 8.85 -17.52 -9.64
N PHE A 437 9.19 -18.35 -10.62
CA PHE A 437 9.81 -17.86 -11.85
C PHE A 437 9.39 -18.67 -13.07
N ALA A 438 9.25 -17.97 -14.20
CA ALA A 438 9.04 -18.59 -15.49
C ALA A 438 10.39 -19.07 -16.04
N ASN A 439 10.47 -20.32 -16.47
CA ASN A 439 11.71 -20.93 -16.94
C ASN A 439 11.58 -21.44 -18.39
N SER A 440 10.95 -20.61 -19.23
CA SER A 440 10.62 -20.85 -20.65
C SER A 440 9.67 -22.01 -20.96
N GLN A 441 9.88 -23.19 -20.36
CA GLN A 441 9.09 -24.40 -20.62
C GLN A 441 8.21 -24.80 -19.44
N ASP A 442 8.42 -24.19 -18.27
CA ASP A 442 7.70 -24.48 -17.05
C ASP A 442 7.70 -23.24 -16.13
N VAL A 443 6.85 -23.29 -15.10
CA VAL A 443 6.87 -22.36 -13.98
C VAL A 443 7.40 -23.12 -12.77
N ARG A 444 8.40 -22.57 -12.10
CA ARG A 444 9.10 -23.21 -10.98
C ARG A 444 9.03 -22.36 -9.72
N ARG A 445 9.22 -23.02 -8.58
CA ARG A 445 9.39 -22.40 -7.27
C ARG A 445 10.76 -22.71 -6.68
N ILE A 446 11.27 -21.78 -5.88
CA ILE A 446 12.53 -21.92 -5.13
C ILE A 446 12.50 -21.03 -3.89
N ASN A 447 12.98 -21.52 -2.75
CA ASN A 447 13.13 -20.71 -1.54
C ASN A 447 14.31 -19.73 -1.66
N PHE A 448 14.36 -18.72 -0.80
CA PHE A 448 15.44 -17.72 -0.80
C PHE A 448 16.83 -18.30 -0.50
N ASP A 449 16.90 -19.42 0.21
CA ASP A 449 18.14 -20.16 0.48
C ASP A 449 18.53 -21.13 -0.66
N GLY A 450 17.69 -21.28 -1.68
CA GLY A 450 17.86 -22.23 -2.77
C GLY A 450 17.26 -23.62 -2.53
N THR A 451 16.59 -23.84 -1.40
CA THR A 451 15.89 -25.10 -1.08
C THR A 451 14.49 -25.15 -1.69
N ASP A 452 13.78 -26.29 -1.53
CA ASP A 452 12.43 -26.54 -2.10
C ASP A 452 12.32 -26.21 -3.61
N TYR A 453 13.35 -26.57 -4.37
CA TYR A 453 13.38 -26.39 -5.81
C TYR A 453 12.44 -27.40 -6.49
N GLY A 454 11.36 -26.92 -7.11
CA GLY A 454 10.37 -27.77 -7.77
C GLY A 454 9.66 -27.12 -8.96
N SER A 455 9.17 -27.95 -9.89
CA SER A 455 8.24 -27.53 -10.93
C SER A 455 6.83 -27.40 -10.34
N LEU A 456 6.15 -26.30 -10.65
CA LEU A 456 4.75 -26.09 -10.29
C LEU A 456 3.81 -26.53 -11.41
N LEU A 457 4.17 -26.19 -12.64
CA LEU A 457 3.46 -26.57 -13.85
C LEU A 457 4.45 -27.29 -14.78
N ASP A 458 4.33 -28.61 -14.89
CA ASP A 458 5.20 -29.45 -15.72
C ASP A 458 4.47 -29.90 -17.00
N TRP A 459 5.10 -29.62 -18.16
CA TRP A 459 4.64 -29.90 -19.53
C TRP A 459 3.40 -29.12 -20.06
N GLN A 460 3.40 -28.85 -21.37
CA GLN A 460 2.46 -28.03 -22.17
C GLN A 460 2.61 -26.50 -22.09
N MET A 461 3.84 -26.01 -22.26
CA MET A 461 4.10 -24.58 -22.30
C MET A 461 4.79 -24.23 -23.63
N GLY A 462 4.10 -23.50 -24.51
CA GLY A 462 4.82 -22.56 -25.38
C GLY A 462 5.63 -21.60 -24.51
N VAL A 463 6.62 -20.89 -25.07
CA VAL A 463 7.58 -20.09 -24.28
C VAL A 463 6.87 -19.12 -23.33
N VAL A 464 6.96 -19.38 -22.01
CA VAL A 464 6.43 -18.52 -20.95
C VAL A 464 7.51 -17.54 -20.50
N LEU A 465 7.22 -16.25 -20.67
CA LEU A 465 8.14 -15.17 -20.28
C LEU A 465 7.56 -14.34 -19.13
N ALA A 466 6.25 -14.07 -19.18
CA ALA A 466 5.52 -13.27 -18.22
C ALA A 466 4.86 -14.15 -17.14
N LEU A 467 4.99 -13.72 -15.88
CA LEU A 467 4.42 -14.39 -14.71
C LEU A 467 4.18 -13.35 -13.62
N ASP A 468 3.02 -13.41 -12.97
CA ASP A 468 2.72 -12.70 -11.72
C ASP A 468 1.68 -13.50 -10.91
N HIS A 469 1.49 -13.15 -9.65
CA HIS A 469 0.56 -13.82 -8.74
C HIS A 469 -0.45 -12.84 -8.15
N ASP A 470 -1.65 -13.38 -7.88
CA ASP A 470 -2.68 -12.72 -7.10
C ASP A 470 -2.75 -13.31 -5.68
N PRO A 471 -2.39 -12.56 -4.64
CA PRO A 471 -2.43 -13.02 -3.25
C PRO A 471 -3.86 -13.18 -2.70
N VAL A 472 -4.88 -12.59 -3.34
CA VAL A 472 -6.27 -12.62 -2.86
C VAL A 472 -6.95 -13.93 -3.23
N GLU A 473 -6.92 -14.31 -4.52
CA GLU A 473 -7.49 -15.58 -5.00
C GLU A 473 -6.50 -16.74 -4.95
N ASN A 474 -5.23 -16.46 -4.64
CA ASN A 474 -4.16 -17.44 -4.63
C ASN A 474 -4.00 -18.14 -6.01
N LYS A 475 -4.01 -17.33 -7.07
CA LYS A 475 -3.85 -17.73 -8.47
C LYS A 475 -2.61 -17.11 -9.11
N ILE A 476 -1.99 -17.84 -10.03
CA ILE A 476 -0.90 -17.38 -10.88
C ILE A 476 -1.44 -17.00 -12.25
N TYR A 477 -0.84 -15.97 -12.86
CA TYR A 477 -1.15 -15.48 -14.19
C TYR A 477 0.12 -15.56 -15.03
N PHE A 478 0.04 -16.15 -16.22
CA PHE A 478 1.19 -16.33 -17.10
C PHE A 478 0.78 -16.20 -18.56
N ALA A 479 1.70 -15.66 -19.37
CA ALA A 479 1.47 -15.46 -20.80
C ALA A 479 2.35 -16.35 -21.65
N HIS A 480 1.75 -16.92 -22.71
CA HIS A 480 2.44 -17.70 -23.71
C HIS A 480 2.73 -16.86 -24.94
N THR A 481 4.02 -16.68 -25.23
CA THR A 481 4.45 -15.88 -26.39
C THR A 481 4.16 -16.56 -27.72
N VAL A 482 4.41 -17.86 -27.82
CA VAL A 482 4.19 -18.62 -29.08
C VAL A 482 2.72 -18.93 -29.31
N LEU A 483 1.97 -19.23 -28.24
CA LEU A 483 0.55 -19.60 -28.31
C LEU A 483 -0.39 -18.39 -28.30
N LYS A 484 0.14 -17.18 -28.04
CA LYS A 484 -0.57 -15.90 -28.09
C LYS A 484 -1.81 -15.83 -27.20
N TRP A 485 -1.66 -16.29 -25.97
CA TRP A 485 -2.73 -16.19 -24.97
C TRP A 485 -2.19 -15.97 -23.56
N ILE A 486 -3.06 -15.51 -22.67
CA ILE A 486 -2.82 -15.37 -21.24
C ILE A 486 -3.73 -16.35 -20.50
N GLU A 487 -3.13 -17.07 -19.56
CA GLU A 487 -3.78 -18.08 -18.74
C GLU A 487 -3.63 -17.74 -17.26
N ARG A 488 -4.53 -18.30 -16.44
CA ARG A 488 -4.39 -18.33 -15.00
C ARG A 488 -4.63 -19.74 -14.46
N ALA A 489 -4.02 -20.03 -13.32
CA ALA A 489 -4.16 -21.30 -12.61
C ALA A 489 -4.02 -21.08 -11.10
N ASN A 490 -4.40 -22.06 -10.30
CA ASN A 490 -4.15 -22.03 -8.87
C ASN A 490 -2.65 -22.17 -8.56
N MET A 491 -2.24 -21.80 -7.33
CA MET A 491 -0.85 -21.92 -6.87
C MET A 491 -0.35 -23.37 -6.72
N ASP A 492 -1.21 -24.37 -6.91
CA ASP A 492 -0.87 -25.80 -7.01
C ASP A 492 -0.91 -26.32 -8.46
N GLY A 493 -1.20 -25.44 -9.43
CA GLY A 493 -1.33 -25.75 -10.85
C GLY A 493 -2.73 -26.24 -11.30
N SER A 494 -3.68 -26.38 -10.37
CA SER A 494 -5.06 -26.79 -10.68
C SER A 494 -5.92 -25.65 -11.27
N GLU A 495 -7.13 -25.96 -11.75
CA GLU A 495 -8.10 -25.00 -12.30
C GLU A 495 -7.49 -24.03 -13.35
N ARG A 496 -6.79 -24.60 -14.32
CA ARG A 496 -6.19 -23.84 -15.41
C ARG A 496 -7.25 -23.34 -16.37
N GLU A 497 -7.22 -22.06 -16.69
CA GLU A 497 -8.19 -21.40 -17.55
C GLU A 497 -7.55 -20.35 -18.45
N ARG A 498 -7.99 -20.29 -19.71
CA ARG A 498 -7.55 -19.30 -20.70
C ARG A 498 -8.44 -18.06 -20.59
N ILE A 499 -7.84 -16.92 -20.25
CA ILE A 499 -8.60 -15.68 -20.01
C ILE A 499 -8.53 -14.72 -21.20
N ILE A 500 -7.41 -14.66 -21.93
CA ILE A 500 -7.28 -13.85 -23.15
C ILE A 500 -6.63 -14.71 -24.22
N HIS A 501 -7.29 -14.91 -25.36
CA HIS A 501 -6.81 -15.80 -26.44
C HIS A 501 -6.96 -15.20 -27.84
N GLU A 502 -7.54 -14.01 -27.95
CA GLU A 502 -7.70 -13.30 -29.21
C GLU A 502 -6.85 -12.04 -29.22
N ALA A 503 -6.45 -11.58 -30.40
CA ALA A 503 -5.79 -10.30 -30.58
C ALA A 503 -4.61 -10.10 -29.61
N ILE A 504 -3.79 -11.11 -29.38
CA ILE A 504 -2.48 -11.00 -28.71
C ILE A 504 -1.43 -11.34 -29.75
N ASP A 505 -0.27 -10.68 -29.72
CA ASP A 505 0.84 -11.00 -30.61
C ASP A 505 2.08 -11.48 -29.84
N PHE A 506 2.66 -10.63 -28.99
CA PHE A 506 3.86 -10.98 -28.23
C PHE A 506 3.81 -10.44 -26.78
N PRO A 507 3.11 -11.15 -25.87
CA PRO A 507 2.96 -10.72 -24.48
C PRO A 507 4.25 -10.96 -23.69
N GLU A 508 5.02 -9.89 -23.45
CA GLU A 508 6.36 -9.99 -22.85
C GLU A 508 6.35 -9.98 -21.33
N SER A 509 5.46 -9.19 -20.72
CA SER A 509 5.32 -9.08 -19.27
C SER A 509 3.86 -8.80 -18.90
N LEU A 510 3.52 -9.14 -17.65
CA LEU A 510 2.20 -8.90 -17.08
C LEU A 510 2.34 -8.51 -15.62
N SER A 511 1.37 -7.75 -15.12
CA SER A 511 1.30 -7.33 -13.73
C SER A 511 -0.14 -7.32 -13.25
N VAL A 512 -0.35 -7.89 -12.07
CA VAL A 512 -1.66 -7.99 -11.41
C VAL A 512 -1.81 -6.82 -10.45
N ASP A 513 -2.88 -6.03 -10.61
CA ASP A 513 -3.36 -5.08 -9.62
C ASP A 513 -4.28 -5.83 -8.63
N TRP A 514 -3.70 -6.25 -7.51
CA TRP A 514 -4.40 -7.06 -6.50
C TRP A 514 -5.47 -6.26 -5.74
N ILE A 515 -5.37 -4.93 -5.72
CA ILE A 515 -6.35 -4.04 -5.06
C ILE A 515 -7.47 -3.68 -6.04
N GLY A 516 -7.12 -3.19 -7.22
CA GLY A 516 -8.07 -2.82 -8.28
C GLY A 516 -8.70 -4.00 -9.01
N ARG A 517 -8.20 -5.23 -8.78
CA ARG A 517 -8.64 -6.48 -9.42
C ARG A 517 -8.56 -6.42 -10.95
N LYS A 518 -7.45 -5.88 -11.46
CA LYS A 518 -7.17 -5.74 -12.90
C LYS A 518 -5.89 -6.45 -13.29
N LEU A 519 -5.84 -6.95 -14.51
CA LEU A 519 -4.65 -7.51 -15.14
C LEU A 519 -4.13 -6.51 -16.17
N TYR A 520 -2.83 -6.20 -16.12
CA TYR A 520 -2.14 -5.37 -17.09
C TYR A 520 -1.08 -6.21 -17.82
N TRP A 521 -0.90 -5.99 -19.11
CA TRP A 521 0.17 -6.64 -19.86
C TRP A 521 0.72 -5.75 -20.97
N THR A 522 1.95 -6.07 -21.36
CA THR A 522 2.66 -5.45 -22.47
C THR A 522 2.64 -6.40 -23.65
N ASP A 523 2.22 -5.91 -24.81
CA ASP A 523 2.30 -6.63 -26.07
C ASP A 523 3.32 -5.95 -26.98
N GLY A 524 4.51 -6.56 -27.06
CA GLY A 524 5.63 -6.06 -27.84
C GLY A 524 5.40 -6.11 -29.34
N GLY A 525 4.58 -7.07 -29.81
CA GLY A 525 4.26 -7.25 -31.23
C GLY A 525 3.24 -6.21 -31.72
N LYS A 526 2.33 -5.80 -30.84
CA LYS A 526 1.35 -4.74 -31.11
C LYS A 526 1.82 -3.34 -30.75
N SER A 527 2.91 -3.22 -30.01
CA SER A 527 3.34 -1.98 -29.37
C SER A 527 2.24 -1.39 -28.48
N HIS A 528 1.57 -2.22 -27.65
CA HIS A 528 0.46 -1.78 -26.82
C HIS A 528 0.65 -2.16 -25.35
N ILE A 529 0.07 -1.37 -24.46
CA ILE A 529 -0.19 -1.75 -23.08
C ILE A 529 -1.69 -1.86 -22.91
N GLU A 530 -2.13 -3.00 -22.41
CA GLU A 530 -3.53 -3.35 -22.31
C GLU A 530 -3.91 -3.75 -20.88
N ARG A 531 -5.20 -3.66 -20.59
CA ARG A 531 -5.79 -3.97 -19.29
C ARG A 531 -7.07 -4.77 -19.47
N SER A 532 -7.34 -5.69 -18.55
CA SER A 532 -8.63 -6.36 -18.39
C SER A 532 -8.97 -6.55 -16.91
N ASP A 533 -10.18 -7.03 -16.64
CA ASP A 533 -10.45 -7.72 -15.38
C ASP A 533 -9.59 -8.98 -15.24
N LEU A 534 -9.44 -9.48 -14.02
CA LEU A 534 -8.69 -10.71 -13.74
C LEU A 534 -9.28 -11.98 -14.38
N ASN A 535 -10.55 -11.94 -14.82
CA ASN A 535 -11.18 -13.01 -15.59
C ASN A 535 -11.03 -12.83 -17.12
N GLY A 536 -10.35 -11.79 -17.57
CA GLY A 536 -10.16 -11.45 -18.99
C GLY A 536 -11.25 -10.59 -19.61
N LEU A 537 -12.33 -10.28 -18.90
CA LEU A 537 -13.41 -9.41 -19.40
C LEU A 537 -13.03 -7.92 -19.36
N HIS A 538 -13.82 -7.09 -20.04
CA HIS A 538 -13.65 -5.63 -20.10
C HIS A 538 -12.22 -5.22 -20.51
N ARG A 539 -11.76 -5.80 -21.61
CA ARG A 539 -10.46 -5.52 -22.21
C ARG A 539 -10.41 -4.12 -22.81
N GLU A 540 -9.37 -3.38 -22.46
CA GLU A 540 -9.14 -1.99 -22.86
C GLU A 540 -7.65 -1.77 -23.17
N THR A 541 -7.36 -0.99 -24.22
CA THR A 541 -6.01 -0.52 -24.52
C THR A 541 -5.72 0.77 -23.76
N ILE A 542 -4.67 0.79 -22.95
CA ILE A 542 -4.31 1.91 -22.08
C ILE A 542 -3.29 2.83 -22.75
N ILE A 543 -2.25 2.25 -23.35
CA ILE A 543 -1.22 2.98 -24.10
C ILE A 543 -1.08 2.34 -25.48
N ALA A 544 -1.26 3.14 -26.52
CA ALA A 544 -1.06 2.74 -27.92
C ALA A 544 -0.24 3.75 -28.72
N VAL A 545 -0.01 4.95 -28.18
CA VAL A 545 0.66 6.06 -28.87
C VAL A 545 2.02 6.29 -28.26
N ASP A 546 3.00 6.60 -29.12
CA ASP A 546 4.38 6.86 -28.72
C ASP A 546 4.91 5.73 -27.84
N ILE A 547 4.79 4.50 -28.30
CA ILE A 547 5.30 3.30 -27.63
C ILE A 547 5.68 2.33 -28.75
N SER A 548 6.79 1.61 -28.62
CA SER A 548 7.31 0.83 -29.74
C SER A 548 7.52 -0.64 -29.38
N GLN A 549 8.25 -0.93 -28.31
CA GLN A 549 8.49 -2.31 -27.88
C GLN A 549 8.43 -2.37 -26.35
N PRO A 550 7.22 -2.33 -25.77
CA PRO A 550 7.04 -2.43 -24.33
C PRO A 550 7.43 -3.83 -23.84
N ARG A 551 8.22 -3.90 -22.76
CA ARG A 551 8.68 -5.16 -22.16
C ARG A 551 8.21 -5.32 -20.74
N GLY A 552 9.00 -4.89 -19.77
CA GLY A 552 8.68 -5.01 -18.36
C GLY A 552 7.53 -4.09 -17.98
N ILE A 553 6.65 -4.55 -17.09
CA ILE A 553 5.55 -3.77 -16.54
C ILE A 553 5.40 -4.03 -15.05
N ALA A 554 5.17 -2.97 -14.28
CA ALA A 554 4.89 -3.06 -12.85
C ALA A 554 3.79 -2.08 -12.47
N VAL A 555 2.83 -2.53 -11.67
CA VAL A 555 1.73 -1.71 -11.17
C VAL A 555 1.99 -1.30 -9.72
N HIS A 556 1.72 -0.03 -9.38
CA HIS A 556 1.70 0.46 -8.01
C HIS A 556 0.28 0.91 -7.64
N PRO A 557 -0.54 0.03 -7.02
CA PRO A 557 -1.93 0.32 -6.76
C PRO A 557 -2.15 1.53 -5.83
N MET A 558 -1.34 1.65 -4.77
CA MET A 558 -1.44 2.75 -3.78
C MET A 558 -1.06 4.11 -4.37
N ALA A 559 -0.01 4.17 -5.19
CA ALA A 559 0.37 5.37 -5.94
C ALA A 559 -0.54 5.62 -7.17
N LYS A 560 -1.41 4.66 -7.52
CA LYS A 560 -2.26 4.66 -8.73
C LYS A 560 -1.46 4.89 -10.01
N ARG A 561 -0.28 4.28 -10.10
CA ARG A 561 0.62 4.41 -11.25
C ARG A 561 1.02 3.08 -11.85
N LEU A 562 1.24 3.12 -13.15
CA LEU A 562 1.80 2.04 -13.95
C LEU A 562 3.22 2.44 -14.35
N PHE A 563 4.13 1.48 -14.42
CA PHE A 563 5.52 1.68 -14.85
C PHE A 563 5.90 0.63 -15.89
N TRP A 564 6.62 1.02 -16.93
CA TRP A 564 7.07 0.08 -17.96
C TRP A 564 8.42 0.46 -18.56
N THR A 565 9.04 -0.53 -19.21
CA THR A 565 10.24 -0.36 -20.04
C THR A 565 9.87 -0.44 -21.52
N ASP A 566 10.41 0.46 -22.34
CA ASP A 566 10.23 0.49 -23.79
C ASP A 566 11.60 0.34 -24.47
N LEU A 567 11.73 -0.67 -25.34
CA LEU A 567 12.92 -0.99 -26.14
C LEU A 567 12.95 -0.30 -27.50
N GLY A 568 11.99 0.57 -27.79
CA GLY A 568 11.87 1.25 -29.07
C GLY A 568 13.14 1.96 -29.57
N THR A 569 13.00 2.63 -30.71
CA THR A 569 14.04 3.51 -31.28
C THR A 569 14.61 4.53 -30.28
N ASN A 570 13.85 4.87 -29.24
CA ASN A 570 14.32 5.63 -28.08
C ASN A 570 14.05 4.85 -26.77
N PRO A 571 15.02 4.06 -26.26
CA PRO A 571 14.85 3.28 -25.05
C PRO A 571 14.53 4.15 -23.83
N ARG A 572 13.46 3.83 -23.13
CA ARG A 572 12.96 4.65 -22.01
C ARG A 572 12.25 3.82 -20.95
N ILE A 573 12.20 4.40 -19.77
CA ILE A 573 11.40 3.92 -18.65
C ILE A 573 10.39 4.99 -18.35
N GLU A 574 9.13 4.58 -18.26
CA GLU A 574 8.02 5.50 -18.22
C GLU A 574 7.00 5.10 -17.19
N SER A 575 6.19 6.08 -16.81
CA SER A 575 5.09 5.92 -15.88
C SER A 575 3.86 6.65 -16.36
N SER A 576 2.68 6.16 -16.00
CA SER A 576 1.39 6.83 -16.21
C SER A 576 0.47 6.57 -15.03
N SER A 577 -0.70 7.20 -15.01
CA SER A 577 -1.81 6.72 -14.18
C SER A 577 -2.25 5.32 -14.62
N LEU A 578 -3.01 4.62 -13.77
CA LEU A 578 -3.61 3.30 -14.11
C LEU A 578 -4.58 3.36 -15.32
N GLN A 579 -5.01 4.55 -15.73
CA GLN A 579 -5.86 4.78 -16.90
C GLN A 579 -5.05 5.25 -18.13
N GLY A 580 -3.73 5.42 -18.03
CA GLY A 580 -2.86 5.83 -19.14
C GLY A 580 -2.66 7.33 -19.29
N PHE A 581 -3.16 8.14 -18.35
CA PHE A 581 -2.98 9.60 -18.33
C PHE A 581 -1.68 10.01 -17.61
N ASP A 582 -1.32 11.30 -17.68
CA ASP A 582 -0.20 11.89 -16.93
C ASP A 582 1.12 11.14 -17.10
N ARG A 583 1.46 10.88 -18.36
CA ARG A 583 2.66 10.14 -18.76
C ARG A 583 3.92 10.92 -18.34
N LEU A 584 4.82 10.23 -17.66
CA LEU A 584 6.08 10.74 -17.14
C LEU A 584 7.23 9.85 -17.58
N VAL A 585 8.30 10.45 -18.09
CA VAL A 585 9.55 9.75 -18.41
C VAL A 585 10.39 9.68 -17.14
N ILE A 586 10.66 8.46 -16.66
CA ILE A 586 11.48 8.18 -15.47
C ILE A 586 12.96 8.18 -15.83
N ALA A 587 13.31 7.59 -16.97
CA ALA A 587 14.67 7.58 -17.49
C ALA A 587 14.66 7.47 -19.03
N ASN A 588 15.51 8.25 -19.70
CA ASN A 588 15.69 8.25 -21.16
C ASN A 588 17.17 8.35 -21.58
N THR A 589 18.10 8.41 -20.62
CA THR A 589 19.54 8.47 -20.86
C THR A 589 20.20 7.19 -20.38
N ASP A 590 21.33 6.82 -21.00
CA ASP A 590 22.13 5.68 -20.57
C ASP A 590 21.37 4.35 -20.52
N LEU A 591 20.39 4.17 -21.41
CA LEU A 591 19.61 2.94 -21.59
C LEU A 591 19.94 2.33 -22.97
N ILE A 592 20.16 1.03 -23.03
CA ILE A 592 20.40 0.29 -24.28
C ILE A 592 19.31 -0.76 -24.47
N ARG A 593 19.14 -1.66 -23.50
CA ARG A 593 18.12 -2.71 -23.57
C ARG A 593 17.44 -2.91 -22.20
N PRO A 594 16.65 -1.92 -21.72
CA PRO A 594 15.90 -2.08 -20.49
C PRO A 594 14.94 -3.27 -20.59
N SER A 595 14.97 -4.15 -19.60
CA SER A 595 14.21 -5.41 -19.59
C SER A 595 13.20 -5.42 -18.45
N GLY A 596 13.57 -5.96 -17.30
CA GLY A 596 12.68 -6.13 -16.15
C GLY A 596 12.51 -4.85 -15.34
N ILE A 597 11.35 -4.71 -14.71
CA ILE A 597 11.00 -3.60 -13.81
C ILE A 597 10.25 -4.13 -12.59
N ALA A 598 10.55 -3.61 -11.40
CA ALA A 598 9.89 -3.95 -10.15
C ALA A 598 9.87 -2.74 -9.22
N ILE A 599 8.99 -2.79 -8.24
CA ILE A 599 8.71 -1.69 -7.32
C ILE A 599 8.90 -2.21 -5.90
N ASP A 600 9.62 -1.44 -5.09
CA ASP A 600 9.59 -1.57 -3.64
C ASP A 600 8.46 -0.67 -3.10
N TYR A 601 7.33 -1.29 -2.78
CA TYR A 601 6.11 -0.61 -2.33
C TYR A 601 6.24 0.03 -0.94
N LEU A 602 7.27 -0.30 -0.16
CA LEU A 602 7.49 0.29 1.16
C LEU A 602 8.31 1.58 1.08
N THR A 603 9.23 1.66 0.12
CA THR A 603 10.15 2.79 -0.02
C THR A 603 9.87 3.68 -1.23
N ASP A 604 8.81 3.38 -1.98
CA ASP A 604 8.42 4.08 -3.22
C ASP A 604 9.62 4.23 -4.18
N LYS A 605 10.29 3.10 -4.45
CA LYS A 605 11.42 3.02 -5.38
C LYS A 605 11.14 2.06 -6.52
N VAL A 606 11.56 2.45 -7.70
CA VAL A 606 11.53 1.61 -8.90
C VAL A 606 12.93 1.05 -9.16
N TYR A 607 12.98 -0.23 -9.50
CA TYR A 607 14.19 -0.96 -9.86
C TYR A 607 14.00 -1.50 -11.27
N TRP A 608 15.04 -1.41 -12.09
CA TRP A 608 15.04 -2.00 -13.41
C TRP A 608 16.41 -2.56 -13.76
N CYS A 609 16.44 -3.39 -14.79
CA CYS A 609 17.69 -3.94 -15.31
C CYS A 609 17.82 -3.63 -16.79
N ASP A 610 19.07 -3.47 -17.22
CA ASP A 610 19.42 -3.33 -18.62
C ASP A 610 20.21 -4.57 -19.05
N ALA A 611 19.62 -5.30 -19.99
CA ALA A 611 20.09 -6.59 -20.44
C ALA A 611 21.39 -6.51 -21.27
N GLU A 612 21.68 -5.37 -21.89
CA GLU A 612 22.87 -5.18 -22.72
C GLU A 612 23.98 -4.50 -21.94
N LYS A 613 23.64 -3.51 -21.10
CA LYS A 613 24.60 -2.87 -20.19
C LYS A 613 25.03 -3.77 -19.04
N SER A 614 24.29 -4.84 -18.76
CA SER A 614 24.55 -5.75 -17.63
C SER A 614 24.55 -5.02 -16.28
N VAL A 615 23.51 -4.20 -16.06
CA VAL A 615 23.34 -3.42 -14.82
C VAL A 615 21.94 -3.57 -14.24
N VAL A 616 21.84 -3.38 -12.92
CA VAL A 616 20.59 -3.13 -12.20
C VAL A 616 20.67 -1.73 -11.64
N GLU A 617 19.63 -0.93 -11.87
CA GLU A 617 19.53 0.46 -11.47
C GLU A 617 18.29 0.69 -10.58
N THR A 618 18.31 1.78 -9.83
CA THR A 618 17.18 2.19 -8.97
C THR A 618 16.99 3.69 -9.00
N ALA A 619 15.74 4.14 -8.91
CA ALA A 619 15.35 5.53 -8.73
C ALA A 619 14.10 5.62 -7.86
N ASN A 620 13.75 6.85 -7.43
CA ASN A 620 12.44 7.12 -6.85
C ASN A 620 11.34 7.02 -7.93
N LEU A 621 10.07 6.93 -7.55
CA LEU A 621 8.93 6.83 -8.49
C LEU A 621 8.80 8.02 -9.47
N ASP A 622 9.46 9.15 -9.20
CA ASP A 622 9.50 10.34 -10.06
C ASP A 622 10.74 10.38 -10.98
N GLY A 623 11.65 9.40 -10.87
CA GLY A 623 12.94 9.35 -11.57
C GLY A 623 14.10 10.05 -10.87
N SER A 624 13.86 10.73 -9.74
CA SER A 624 14.91 11.37 -8.95
C SER A 624 15.81 10.36 -8.24
N LYS A 625 17.02 10.79 -7.87
CA LYS A 625 18.03 9.98 -7.16
C LYS A 625 18.36 8.65 -7.87
N ARG A 626 18.36 8.65 -9.21
CA ARG A 626 18.78 7.52 -10.05
C ARG A 626 20.22 7.13 -9.73
N ARG A 627 20.48 5.84 -9.49
CA ARG A 627 21.81 5.27 -9.28
C ARG A 627 21.91 3.84 -9.81
N ILE A 628 23.12 3.45 -10.18
CA ILE A 628 23.45 2.05 -10.50
C ILE A 628 23.59 1.30 -9.17
N LEU A 629 22.80 0.24 -8.99
CA LEU A 629 22.85 -0.62 -7.81
C LEU A 629 23.89 -1.73 -7.98
N ALA A 630 23.88 -2.42 -9.11
CA ALA A 630 24.80 -3.53 -9.36
C ALA A 630 25.34 -3.46 -10.80
N GLN A 631 26.66 -3.55 -10.92
CA GLN A 631 27.43 -3.55 -12.16
C GLN A 631 28.53 -4.60 -11.98
N ASN A 632 28.79 -5.43 -13.00
CA ASN A 632 29.67 -6.64 -12.97
C ASN A 632 28.98 -7.93 -12.50
N ASP A 633 29.10 -9.02 -13.28
CA ASP A 633 28.48 -10.34 -13.03
C ASP A 633 26.94 -10.30 -12.84
N VAL A 634 26.28 -9.35 -13.51
CA VAL A 634 24.81 -9.31 -13.63
C VAL A 634 24.35 -10.21 -14.78
N GLY A 635 25.18 -10.35 -15.82
CA GLY A 635 24.91 -11.22 -16.98
C GLY A 635 23.95 -10.54 -17.95
N GLN A 636 22.98 -11.29 -18.48
CA GLN A 636 21.91 -10.78 -19.33
C GLN A 636 20.59 -10.82 -18.54
N PRO A 637 20.29 -9.79 -17.73
CA PRO A 637 19.15 -9.80 -16.85
C PRO A 637 17.82 -9.68 -17.60
N PHE A 638 16.80 -10.45 -17.20
CA PHE A 638 15.46 -10.39 -17.83
C PHE A 638 14.38 -9.84 -16.91
N GLY A 639 14.16 -10.47 -15.76
CA GLY A 639 13.11 -10.14 -14.80
C GLY A 639 13.71 -9.84 -13.44
N LEU A 640 12.98 -9.13 -12.59
CA LEU A 640 13.44 -8.77 -11.26
C LEU A 640 12.29 -8.61 -10.28
N ALA A 641 12.62 -8.81 -9.00
CA ALA A 641 11.71 -8.66 -7.87
C ALA A 641 12.47 -8.11 -6.67
N VAL A 642 11.78 -7.37 -5.80
CA VAL A 642 12.36 -6.76 -4.61
C VAL A 642 11.56 -7.20 -3.40
N PHE A 643 12.24 -7.64 -2.35
CA PHE A 643 11.62 -7.97 -1.08
C PHE A 643 12.65 -7.91 0.05
N GLU A 644 12.23 -7.43 1.22
CA GLU A 644 13.12 -7.17 2.38
C GLU A 644 14.32 -6.29 1.98
N ASP A 645 15.55 -6.75 2.23
CA ASP A 645 16.78 -6.06 1.89
C ASP A 645 17.45 -6.64 0.62
N GLN A 646 16.69 -7.37 -0.20
CA GLN A 646 17.23 -8.12 -1.34
C GLN A 646 16.54 -7.73 -2.65
N VAL A 647 17.35 -7.65 -3.70
CA VAL A 647 16.87 -7.58 -5.09
C VAL A 647 17.24 -8.89 -5.77
N TRP A 648 16.24 -9.52 -6.38
CA TRP A 648 16.34 -10.76 -7.12
C TRP A 648 16.24 -10.47 -8.60
N PHE A 649 17.11 -11.04 -9.43
CA PHE A 649 17.01 -10.92 -10.88
C PHE A 649 17.41 -12.22 -11.57
N SER A 650 16.77 -12.50 -12.70
CA SER A 650 17.07 -13.67 -13.54
C SER A 650 18.15 -13.34 -14.56
N ASP A 651 19.06 -14.28 -14.81
CA ASP A 651 20.14 -14.14 -15.80
C ASP A 651 20.04 -15.22 -16.88
N TRP A 652 20.05 -14.79 -18.15
CA TRP A 652 20.05 -15.67 -19.32
C TRP A 652 21.44 -16.09 -19.80
N ALA A 653 22.47 -15.26 -19.59
CA ALA A 653 23.83 -15.55 -20.04
C ALA A 653 24.41 -16.73 -19.27
N ARG A 654 24.10 -16.79 -17.97
CA ARG A 654 24.39 -17.92 -17.10
C ARG A 654 23.07 -18.28 -16.39
N PRO A 655 22.28 -19.23 -16.94
CA PRO A 655 20.93 -19.54 -16.45
C PRO A 655 20.88 -19.74 -14.93
N SER A 656 20.37 -18.74 -14.21
CA SER A 656 20.24 -18.76 -12.76
C SER A 656 19.44 -17.55 -12.26
N ILE A 657 19.11 -17.55 -10.98
CA ILE A 657 18.57 -16.39 -10.26
C ILE A 657 19.67 -15.84 -9.35
N VAL A 658 19.85 -14.53 -9.36
CA VAL A 658 20.87 -13.84 -8.57
C VAL A 658 20.18 -12.94 -7.55
N ARG A 659 20.66 -12.96 -6.31
CA ARG A 659 20.29 -11.99 -5.28
C ARG A 659 21.44 -11.06 -4.95
N VAL A 660 21.11 -9.81 -4.67
CA VAL A 660 22.04 -8.78 -4.19
C VAL A 660 21.37 -7.96 -3.08
N ASN A 661 22.16 -7.34 -2.21
CA ASN A 661 21.63 -6.42 -1.22
C ASN A 661 21.07 -5.16 -1.90
N LYS A 662 19.84 -4.74 -1.57
CA LYS A 662 19.16 -3.61 -2.21
C LYS A 662 19.83 -2.25 -1.96
N ARG A 663 20.65 -2.14 -0.91
CA ARG A 663 21.26 -0.89 -0.48
C ARG A 663 22.67 -0.73 -1.01
N THR A 664 23.50 -1.78 -0.88
CA THR A 664 24.91 -1.73 -1.30
C THR A 664 25.15 -2.32 -2.69
N GLY A 665 24.25 -3.17 -3.19
CA GLY A 665 24.48 -3.95 -4.41
C GLY A 665 25.47 -5.12 -4.23
N GLU A 666 25.98 -5.32 -3.01
CA GLU A 666 26.95 -6.34 -2.67
C GLU A 666 26.28 -7.65 -2.19
N ASN A 667 27.07 -8.58 -1.63
CA ASN A 667 26.61 -9.90 -1.17
C ASN A 667 25.89 -10.69 -2.26
N LYS A 668 26.46 -10.66 -3.46
CA LYS A 668 25.90 -11.35 -4.63
C LYS A 668 25.92 -12.86 -4.43
N VAL A 669 24.75 -13.48 -4.45
CA VAL A 669 24.61 -14.94 -4.38
C VAL A 669 23.78 -15.43 -5.56
N ARG A 670 24.26 -16.48 -6.22
CA ARG A 670 23.63 -17.05 -7.42
C ARG A 670 23.01 -18.40 -7.09
N LEU A 671 21.68 -18.45 -7.11
CA LEU A 671 20.89 -19.67 -6.95
C LEU A 671 20.89 -20.45 -8.27
N ARG A 672 21.50 -21.63 -8.25
CA ARG A 672 21.61 -22.52 -9.42
C ARG A 672 20.61 -23.67 -9.30
N GLY A 673 20.19 -24.18 -10.45
CA GLY A 673 19.31 -25.34 -10.59
C GLY A 673 19.25 -25.77 -12.04
N GLY A 674 18.36 -26.70 -12.39
CA GLY A 674 18.09 -27.09 -13.79
C GLY A 674 17.34 -26.02 -14.59
N MET A 675 17.77 -24.76 -14.50
CA MET A 675 17.15 -23.59 -15.14
C MET A 675 17.66 -23.47 -16.58
N LEU A 676 16.74 -23.34 -17.53
CA LEU A 676 17.04 -23.17 -18.96
C LEU A 676 17.12 -21.69 -19.32
N ARG A 677 16.04 -20.95 -19.02
CA ARG A 677 15.93 -19.53 -19.35
C ARG A 677 15.00 -18.85 -18.33
N PRO A 678 15.49 -18.63 -17.09
CA PRO A 678 14.70 -17.97 -16.06
C PRO A 678 14.35 -16.56 -16.53
N SER A 679 13.06 -16.24 -16.60
CA SER A 679 12.52 -15.02 -17.21
C SER A 679 11.87 -14.17 -16.12
N SER A 680 10.54 -14.00 -16.06
CA SER A 680 9.90 -13.30 -14.94
C SER A 680 10.22 -13.98 -13.60
N VAL A 681 10.49 -13.18 -12.57
CA VAL A 681 10.76 -13.59 -11.19
C VAL A 681 9.80 -12.82 -10.28
N VAL A 682 9.12 -13.52 -9.39
CA VAL A 682 8.06 -12.97 -8.54
C VAL A 682 8.26 -13.47 -7.12
N VAL A 683 8.23 -12.58 -6.13
CA VAL A 683 8.24 -12.96 -4.72
C VAL A 683 6.83 -13.27 -4.27
N VAL A 684 6.65 -14.44 -3.65
CA VAL A 684 5.39 -14.83 -3.01
C VAL A 684 5.56 -14.69 -1.51
N HIS A 685 4.97 -13.62 -0.99
CA HIS A 685 4.81 -13.39 0.44
C HIS A 685 3.63 -12.43 0.65
N PRO A 686 2.84 -12.58 1.71
CA PRO A 686 1.71 -11.68 1.96
C PRO A 686 2.09 -10.19 2.05
N LEU A 687 3.27 -9.87 2.58
CA LEU A 687 3.82 -8.50 2.62
C LEU A 687 4.48 -8.04 1.31
N ALA A 688 4.68 -8.91 0.31
CA ALA A 688 5.26 -8.51 -0.99
C ALA A 688 4.27 -7.71 -1.85
N LYS A 689 2.97 -7.90 -1.61
CA LYS A 689 1.86 -7.16 -2.25
C LYS A 689 0.96 -6.56 -1.16
N PRO A 690 1.42 -5.49 -0.47
CA PRO A 690 0.73 -4.94 0.68
C PRO A 690 -0.64 -4.35 0.30
N GLY A 691 -1.58 -4.35 1.25
CA GLY A 691 -2.96 -3.90 1.03
C GLY A 691 -3.88 -4.93 0.38
N ALA A 692 -3.39 -6.14 0.09
CA ALA A 692 -4.25 -7.27 -0.30
C ALA A 692 -5.11 -7.72 0.90
N ASN A 693 -6.43 -7.77 0.73
CA ASN A 693 -7.34 -8.33 1.73
C ASN A 693 -8.10 -9.53 1.16
N PRO A 694 -7.66 -10.77 1.46
CA PRO A 694 -8.32 -11.98 0.99
C PRO A 694 -9.76 -12.15 1.49
N CYS A 695 -10.13 -11.58 2.64
CA CYS A 695 -11.50 -11.70 3.17
C CYS A 695 -12.54 -10.90 2.37
N LEU A 696 -12.13 -9.88 1.59
CA LEU A 696 -13.03 -9.14 0.71
C LEU A 696 -13.53 -9.97 -0.48
N TYR A 697 -12.87 -11.09 -0.79
CA TYR A 697 -13.23 -11.96 -1.90
C TYR A 697 -13.62 -13.36 -1.41
N LYS A 698 -14.86 -13.77 -1.69
CA LYS A 698 -15.44 -15.07 -1.26
C LYS A 698 -15.17 -15.39 0.23
N ASN A 699 -15.16 -14.38 1.12
CA ASN A 699 -14.86 -14.51 2.55
C ASN A 699 -13.52 -15.21 2.82
N GLY A 700 -12.49 -15.05 1.98
CA GLY A 700 -11.21 -15.75 2.09
C GLY A 700 -11.29 -17.28 1.92
N GLY A 701 -12.45 -17.77 1.45
CA GLY A 701 -12.82 -19.18 1.43
C GLY A 701 -13.30 -19.73 2.79
N CYS A 702 -13.56 -18.87 3.78
CA CYS A 702 -14.07 -19.27 5.09
C CYS A 702 -15.59 -19.46 5.06
N GLU A 703 -16.09 -20.54 5.67
CA GLU A 703 -17.53 -20.82 5.75
C GLU A 703 -18.29 -19.82 6.63
N GLN A 704 -17.70 -19.42 7.76
CA GLN A 704 -18.34 -18.54 8.74
C GLN A 704 -17.59 -17.20 8.86
N ILE A 705 -16.53 -17.15 9.66
CA ILE A 705 -15.82 -15.90 9.97
C ILE A 705 -14.46 -15.90 9.26
N CYS A 706 -14.14 -14.81 8.57
CA CYS A 706 -12.82 -14.54 8.00
C CYS A 706 -12.20 -13.31 8.66
N GLU A 707 -11.01 -13.48 9.21
CA GLU A 707 -10.17 -12.41 9.71
C GLU A 707 -8.92 -12.31 8.84
N GLU A 708 -8.64 -11.12 8.32
CA GLU A 708 -7.42 -10.89 7.55
C GLU A 708 -6.28 -10.52 8.52
N ARG A 709 -5.15 -11.21 8.38
CA ARG A 709 -3.93 -10.89 9.11
C ARG A 709 -2.73 -10.94 8.17
N PHE A 710 -2.12 -9.78 7.95
CA PHE A 710 -0.92 -9.59 7.12
C PHE A 710 -1.06 -10.04 5.66
N GLY A 711 -2.26 -10.00 5.06
CA GLY A 711 -2.54 -10.48 3.72
C GLY A 711 -2.94 -11.96 3.66
N ILE A 712 -3.18 -12.60 4.81
CA ILE A 712 -3.65 -13.99 4.91
C ILE A 712 -5.06 -14.02 5.49
N ALA A 713 -6.00 -14.75 4.86
CA ALA A 713 -7.29 -15.05 5.46
C ALA A 713 -7.18 -16.14 6.52
N ARG A 714 -7.64 -15.83 7.74
CA ARG A 714 -7.75 -16.76 8.85
C ARG A 714 -9.23 -17.03 9.15
N CYS A 715 -9.64 -18.28 8.98
CA CYS A 715 -11.01 -18.69 9.25
C CYS A 715 -11.23 -19.03 10.74
N SER A 716 -12.33 -18.56 11.32
CA SER A 716 -12.84 -18.93 12.63
C SER A 716 -14.32 -19.33 12.54
N CYS A 717 -14.82 -20.04 13.55
CA CYS A 717 -16.19 -20.56 13.61
C CYS A 717 -16.98 -19.86 14.72
N HIS A 718 -18.30 -19.79 14.57
CA HIS A 718 -19.21 -19.29 15.59
C HIS A 718 -19.26 -20.22 16.81
N GLU A 719 -19.72 -19.69 17.94
CA GLU A 719 -19.85 -20.42 19.21
C GLU A 719 -20.71 -21.69 19.02
N GLY A 720 -20.20 -22.84 19.48
CA GLY A 720 -20.83 -24.15 19.27
C GLY A 720 -20.44 -24.87 17.96
N PHE A 721 -19.54 -24.31 17.15
CA PHE A 721 -18.97 -24.95 15.96
C PHE A 721 -17.44 -25.08 16.06
N LEU A 722 -16.91 -26.23 15.66
CA LEU A 722 -15.47 -26.53 15.63
C LEU A 722 -14.95 -26.54 14.19
N LYS A 723 -13.72 -26.06 14.03
CA LYS A 723 -13.03 -25.95 12.75
C LYS A 723 -12.57 -27.34 12.26
N THR A 724 -12.82 -27.65 11.00
CA THR A 724 -12.38 -28.91 10.36
C THR A 724 -10.88 -28.92 10.05
N LEU A 725 -10.29 -30.10 9.79
CA LEU A 725 -8.88 -30.30 9.41
C LEU A 725 -8.43 -29.48 8.18
N GLY A 726 -9.36 -29.10 7.30
CA GLY A 726 -9.09 -28.26 6.12
C GLY A 726 -9.00 -26.76 6.44
N GLY A 727 -9.20 -26.35 7.69
CA GLY A 727 -8.91 -24.99 8.14
C GLY A 727 -9.86 -23.90 7.61
N LYS A 728 -10.95 -24.26 6.92
CA LYS A 728 -11.88 -23.31 6.28
C LYS A 728 -13.37 -23.57 6.52
N THR A 729 -13.75 -24.75 7.02
CA THR A 729 -15.16 -25.13 7.30
C THR A 729 -15.40 -25.42 8.79
N CYS A 730 -16.66 -25.35 9.21
CA CYS A 730 -17.11 -25.36 10.61
C CYS A 730 -18.20 -26.43 10.84
N GLN A 731 -18.08 -27.24 11.90
CA GLN A 731 -19.02 -28.33 12.23
C GLN A 731 -19.64 -28.16 13.63
N PRO A 732 -20.95 -28.43 13.81
CA PRO A 732 -21.64 -28.22 15.09
C PRO A 732 -21.24 -29.23 16.18
N GLN A 733 -21.17 -28.76 17.44
CA GLN A 733 -20.82 -29.53 18.62
C GLN A 733 -22.08 -30.18 19.25
N ASN A 734 -22.23 -31.49 19.17
CA ASN A 734 -23.32 -32.21 19.84
C ASN A 734 -22.97 -32.51 21.31
N ASN A 735 -23.64 -31.83 22.25
CA ASN A 735 -23.66 -32.22 23.67
C ASN A 735 -25.07 -32.73 24.04
N HIS A 736 -25.13 -33.98 24.53
CA HIS A 736 -26.32 -34.68 25.00
C HIS A 736 -26.47 -34.58 26.55
N GLU A 737 -27.71 -34.81 27.03
CA GLU A 737 -28.19 -35.10 28.42
C GLU A 737 -28.82 -33.93 29.21
N THR A 738 -30.18 -33.80 29.22
CA THR A 738 -31.24 -34.37 30.12
C THR A 738 -31.32 -33.77 31.54
N THR A 739 -32.45 -33.23 31.99
CA THR A 739 -33.62 -33.90 32.64
C THR A 739 -34.67 -32.81 32.96
N SER A 740 -35.97 -32.86 32.63
CA SER A 740 -37.09 -33.81 32.81
C SER A 740 -37.93 -33.59 34.08
N GLY A 741 -39.25 -33.39 33.87
CA GLY A 741 -40.33 -33.72 34.80
C GLY A 741 -41.42 -32.64 34.88
N ASN A 742 -42.71 -32.88 34.65
CA ASN A 742 -43.44 -34.01 34.06
C ASN A 742 -44.90 -33.55 33.78
N PRO A 743 -45.71 -34.35 33.06
CA PRO A 743 -46.81 -33.92 32.19
C PRO A 743 -48.19 -34.41 32.65
N GLU A 744 -49.25 -33.93 32.00
CA GLU A 744 -50.50 -34.68 31.75
C GLU A 744 -51.38 -33.92 30.74
N LEU A 745 -51.48 -34.41 29.50
CA LEU A 745 -52.71 -34.97 28.93
C LEU A 745 -52.48 -35.44 27.47
N SER A 746 -52.61 -36.76 27.30
CA SER A 746 -52.86 -37.57 26.09
C SER A 746 -53.67 -36.87 24.98
N THR A 747 -53.51 -37.12 23.67
CA THR A 747 -53.30 -38.41 22.99
C THR A 747 -52.93 -38.16 21.52
N GLU A 748 -52.01 -38.99 21.03
CA GLU A 748 -51.56 -39.35 19.67
C GLU A 748 -51.92 -38.62 18.37
N LEU A 749 -50.84 -38.51 17.57
CA LEU A 749 -50.67 -38.51 16.11
C LEU A 749 -51.87 -39.06 15.30
N SER A 750 -52.23 -38.48 14.16
CA SER A 750 -51.34 -38.09 13.08
C SER A 750 -51.92 -36.95 12.26
N LEU A 751 -51.04 -35.95 12.05
CA LEU A 751 -50.87 -35.16 10.82
C LEU A 751 -52.12 -34.95 9.98
N VAL A 752 -52.69 -33.74 10.02
CA VAL A 752 -53.15 -32.99 8.82
C VAL A 752 -53.85 -31.68 9.22
N ARG A 753 -53.32 -30.58 8.66
CA ARG A 753 -53.96 -29.32 8.25
C ARG A 753 -54.74 -28.55 9.33
N SER A 754 -54.45 -27.26 9.56
CA SER A 754 -54.77 -26.24 8.56
C SER A 754 -54.15 -24.89 8.88
N ARG A 755 -53.25 -24.41 8.02
CA ARG A 755 -53.39 -23.09 7.39
C ARG A 755 -52.86 -23.19 5.96
N SER A 756 -53.68 -22.67 5.07
CA SER A 756 -53.78 -22.91 3.63
C SER A 756 -52.93 -21.93 2.79
N SER A 757 -52.76 -22.28 1.50
CA SER A 757 -51.92 -21.68 0.42
C SER A 757 -50.45 -22.10 0.50
N LEU A 758 -49.91 -23.09 -0.23
CA LEU A 758 -50.16 -23.74 -1.53
C LEU A 758 -49.79 -22.88 -2.77
N ARG A 759 -48.63 -23.26 -3.36
CA ARG A 759 -47.93 -22.82 -4.60
C ARG A 759 -47.13 -21.51 -4.41
N VAL A 760 -45.79 -21.51 -4.54
CA VAL A 760 -45.00 -21.74 -5.77
C VAL A 760 -43.72 -22.60 -5.55
N SER A 761 -43.34 -23.24 -6.65
CA SER A 761 -42.13 -23.95 -7.07
C SER A 761 -40.77 -23.22 -6.86
N PRO A 762 -39.62 -23.89 -7.18
CA PRO A 762 -38.26 -23.51 -6.79
C PRO A 762 -37.58 -22.66 -7.87
N GLU A 763 -36.48 -21.94 -7.58
CA GLU A 763 -35.56 -21.58 -8.67
C GLU A 763 -34.13 -21.23 -8.21
N LEU A 764 -33.17 -22.03 -8.68
CA LEU A 764 -31.85 -21.55 -9.12
C LEU A 764 -32.09 -20.54 -10.26
N THR A 765 -31.48 -19.34 -10.22
CA THR A 765 -31.44 -18.35 -11.34
C THR A 765 -32.83 -17.81 -11.78
N ARG A 766 -33.13 -16.50 -11.82
CA ARG A 766 -32.92 -15.62 -12.99
C ARG A 766 -33.43 -14.18 -12.72
N PHE A 767 -32.88 -13.24 -13.49
CA PHE A 767 -33.46 -12.03 -14.10
C PHE A 767 -35.01 -11.87 -14.07
N PHE A 768 -35.53 -10.64 -14.32
CA PHE A 768 -36.76 -10.54 -15.13
C PHE A 768 -36.43 -11.08 -16.53
N LEU A 769 -37.07 -12.20 -16.88
CA LEU A 769 -37.26 -12.64 -18.26
C LEU A 769 -37.90 -11.51 -19.08
N PHE A 770 -37.28 -11.12 -20.19
CA PHE A 770 -37.92 -11.55 -21.42
C PHE A 770 -37.40 -12.96 -21.69
N ALA A 771 -38.34 -13.84 -21.96
CA ALA A 771 -38.24 -15.17 -22.52
C ALA A 771 -36.79 -15.54 -23.02
N ASP A 772 -36.17 -16.64 -22.57
CA ASP A 772 -36.31 -17.80 -23.46
C ASP A 772 -37.78 -17.94 -23.84
N GLN A 773 -38.09 -17.30 -24.96
CA GLN A 773 -38.68 -18.09 -25.98
C GLN A 773 -37.54 -19.07 -26.20
N ASP A 774 -37.83 -20.36 -26.17
CA ASP A 774 -37.45 -21.06 -27.37
C ASP A 774 -37.65 -20.06 -28.55
N VAL A 775 -36.59 -19.35 -28.91
CA VAL A 775 -36.16 -19.40 -30.28
C VAL A 775 -35.51 -20.79 -30.32
N GLU A 776 -36.28 -21.87 -30.13
CA GLU A 776 -36.93 -22.53 -31.26
C GLU A 776 -36.21 -22.06 -32.52
N GLY A 777 -35.06 -22.68 -32.69
CA GLY A 777 -34.07 -22.17 -33.57
C GLY A 777 -32.79 -22.99 -33.52
N CYS A 778 -31.88 -22.71 -32.59
CA CYS A 778 -30.45 -22.94 -32.83
C CYS A 778 -29.70 -23.63 -31.69
N ASP A 779 -28.89 -24.64 -32.02
CA ASP A 779 -27.84 -25.24 -31.21
C ASP A 779 -26.77 -24.21 -30.81
N ILE A 780 -26.00 -24.46 -29.73
CA ILE A 780 -24.93 -23.57 -29.26
C ILE A 780 -23.84 -23.36 -30.32
N ASN A 781 -23.66 -24.34 -31.21
CA ASN A 781 -22.73 -24.32 -32.32
C ASN A 781 -23.42 -23.93 -33.64
N ALA A 782 -24.55 -23.20 -33.59
CA ALA A 782 -25.27 -22.68 -34.75
C ALA A 782 -25.50 -21.16 -34.70
N GLN A 783 -25.62 -20.54 -35.88
CA GLN A 783 -25.94 -19.14 -36.05
C GLN A 783 -27.38 -18.98 -36.55
N ALA A 784 -28.16 -18.13 -35.88
CA ALA A 784 -29.52 -17.77 -36.27
C ALA A 784 -29.51 -16.68 -37.36
N ILE A 785 -30.33 -16.85 -38.39
CA ILE A 785 -30.53 -15.87 -39.47
C ILE A 785 -31.97 -15.38 -39.35
N SER A 786 -32.17 -14.09 -39.05
CA SER A 786 -33.50 -13.50 -38.86
C SER A 786 -33.92 -12.66 -40.07
N ASP A 787 -34.94 -13.13 -40.80
CA ASP A 787 -35.69 -12.32 -41.77
C ASP A 787 -37.15 -12.22 -41.32
N VAL A 788 -37.47 -11.08 -40.73
CA VAL A 788 -38.78 -10.41 -40.46
C VAL A 788 -40.00 -11.23 -39.96
N ASN A 789 -40.07 -12.56 -39.98
CA ASN A 789 -41.09 -13.32 -39.22
C ASN A 789 -40.88 -14.85 -39.12
N ASP A 790 -39.71 -15.41 -39.44
CA ASP A 790 -39.40 -16.82 -39.09
C ASP A 790 -37.87 -17.01 -38.90
N THR A 791 -37.45 -17.62 -37.80
CA THR A 791 -36.02 -17.79 -37.42
C THR A 791 -35.49 -19.13 -37.90
N GLN A 792 -34.58 -19.13 -38.90
CA GLN A 792 -33.92 -20.33 -39.40
C GLN A 792 -32.47 -20.41 -38.92
N CYS A 793 -32.01 -21.62 -38.59
CA CYS A 793 -30.77 -21.87 -37.88
C CYS A 793 -29.78 -22.71 -38.66
N ARG A 794 -28.50 -22.32 -38.63
CA ARG A 794 -27.45 -22.96 -39.42
C ARG A 794 -26.21 -23.21 -38.57
N CYS A 795 -25.74 -24.46 -38.52
CA CYS A 795 -24.51 -24.82 -37.82
C CYS A 795 -23.31 -23.98 -38.30
N LEU A 796 -22.43 -23.64 -37.36
CA LEU A 796 -21.17 -22.95 -37.61
C LEU A 796 -20.23 -23.86 -38.42
N LYS A 797 -19.29 -23.27 -39.13
CA LYS A 797 -18.32 -24.01 -39.95
C LYS A 797 -17.46 -24.91 -39.07
N GLY A 798 -17.33 -26.20 -39.41
CA GLY A 798 -16.72 -27.24 -38.57
C GLY A 798 -17.75 -28.09 -37.81
N PHE A 799 -19.02 -27.71 -37.86
CA PHE A 799 -20.13 -28.45 -37.26
C PHE A 799 -21.20 -28.80 -38.29
N THR A 800 -21.87 -29.94 -38.13
CA THR A 800 -22.93 -30.42 -39.01
C THR A 800 -24.19 -30.71 -38.22
N GLY A 801 -25.35 -30.52 -38.85
CA GLY A 801 -26.63 -30.72 -38.18
C GLY A 801 -27.75 -29.90 -38.78
N ASN A 802 -28.90 -29.93 -38.11
CA ASN A 802 -30.13 -29.28 -38.56
C ASN A 802 -30.27 -27.84 -38.05
N GLY A 803 -29.20 -27.28 -37.45
CA GLY A 803 -29.21 -25.94 -36.87
C GLY A 803 -29.70 -25.91 -35.43
N THR A 804 -30.65 -26.75 -35.00
CA THR A 804 -31.07 -26.89 -33.58
C THR A 804 -30.23 -27.88 -32.78
N LEU A 805 -29.62 -28.87 -33.46
CA LEU A 805 -28.56 -29.72 -32.94
C LEU A 805 -27.39 -29.73 -33.92
N CYS A 806 -26.20 -29.38 -33.44
CA CYS A 806 -24.98 -29.34 -34.24
C CYS A 806 -23.90 -30.19 -33.58
N TYR A 807 -23.41 -31.16 -34.33
CA TYR A 807 -22.35 -32.07 -33.93
C TYR A 807 -21.04 -31.66 -34.58
N ASP A 808 -19.96 -31.84 -33.85
CA ASP A 808 -18.61 -31.69 -34.40
C ASP A 808 -18.43 -32.58 -35.64
N VAL A 809 -17.90 -32.00 -36.71
CA VAL A 809 -17.55 -32.78 -37.90
C VAL A 809 -16.15 -33.30 -37.68
N ASP A 810 -16.02 -34.62 -37.51
CA ASP A 810 -14.69 -35.22 -37.50
C ASP A 810 -14.09 -35.16 -38.92
N GLU A 811 -13.33 -34.10 -39.19
CA GLU A 811 -12.68 -33.92 -40.49
C GLU A 811 -11.55 -34.92 -40.72
N CYS A 812 -11.00 -35.50 -39.64
CA CYS A 812 -10.01 -36.56 -39.71
C CYS A 812 -10.62 -37.90 -40.18
N GLU A 813 -11.89 -38.16 -39.90
CA GLU A 813 -12.61 -39.32 -40.43
C GLU A 813 -13.27 -39.07 -41.80
N THR A 814 -13.68 -37.83 -42.09
CA THR A 814 -14.44 -37.51 -43.31
C THR A 814 -13.61 -37.09 -44.52
N ASN A 815 -12.38 -36.57 -44.35
CA ASN A 815 -11.56 -36.16 -45.49
C ASN A 815 -10.05 -36.43 -45.28
N VAL A 816 -9.61 -37.59 -45.74
CA VAL A 816 -8.28 -38.21 -45.55
C VAL A 816 -7.11 -37.44 -46.22
N THR A 817 -7.34 -36.23 -46.74
CA THR A 817 -6.33 -35.42 -47.47
C THR A 817 -6.00 -34.10 -46.79
N LEU A 818 -6.53 -33.85 -45.59
CA LEU A 818 -6.40 -32.58 -44.87
C LEU A 818 -5.06 -32.40 -44.12
N CYS A 819 -4.44 -33.52 -43.71
CA CYS A 819 -3.10 -33.58 -43.13
C CYS A 819 -2.18 -34.39 -44.04
N HIS A 820 -0.88 -34.12 -44.02
CA HIS A 820 0.08 -34.85 -44.86
C HIS A 820 0.20 -36.31 -44.37
N PRO A 821 -0.29 -37.31 -45.13
CA PRO A 821 -0.62 -38.64 -44.59
C PRO A 821 0.58 -39.44 -44.09
N ASN A 822 1.80 -39.07 -44.52
CA ASN A 822 3.03 -39.79 -44.19
C ASN A 822 3.95 -39.08 -43.19
N SER A 823 3.63 -37.86 -42.77
CA SER A 823 4.50 -37.08 -41.88
C SER A 823 3.78 -36.39 -40.74
N SER A 824 2.44 -36.40 -40.76
CA SER A 824 1.59 -35.82 -39.74
C SER A 824 0.37 -36.70 -39.46
N GLU A 825 -0.02 -36.77 -38.20
CA GLU A 825 -1.24 -37.42 -37.71
C GLU A 825 -2.33 -36.36 -37.56
N CYS A 826 -3.54 -36.64 -38.05
CA CYS A 826 -4.70 -35.76 -37.90
C CYS A 826 -5.35 -36.02 -36.54
N ILE A 827 -5.57 -34.97 -35.76
CA ILE A 827 -6.24 -35.03 -34.46
C ILE A 827 -7.49 -34.16 -34.57
N ASN A 828 -8.66 -34.79 -34.43
CA ASN A 828 -9.93 -34.08 -34.47
C ASN A 828 -10.12 -33.25 -33.19
N THR A 829 -10.68 -32.05 -33.33
CA THR A 829 -10.94 -31.12 -32.24
C THR A 829 -12.34 -30.52 -32.39
N GLU A 830 -12.97 -30.09 -31.31
CA GLU A 830 -14.34 -29.58 -31.40
C GLU A 830 -14.39 -28.29 -32.24
N GLY A 831 -14.99 -28.36 -33.43
CA GLY A 831 -15.10 -27.31 -34.44
C GLY A 831 -14.00 -27.25 -35.51
N GLY A 832 -13.12 -28.27 -35.59
CA GLY A 832 -12.08 -28.36 -36.62
C GLY A 832 -11.02 -29.44 -36.35
N TYR A 833 -9.89 -29.43 -37.07
CA TYR A 833 -8.85 -30.45 -36.89
C TYR A 833 -7.44 -29.86 -36.81
N VAL A 834 -6.52 -30.58 -36.17
CA VAL A 834 -5.10 -30.20 -36.07
C VAL A 834 -4.20 -31.34 -36.53
N CYS A 835 -3.26 -31.03 -37.41
CA CYS A 835 -2.24 -31.99 -37.85
C CYS A 835 -1.02 -31.91 -36.93
N SER A 836 -0.49 -33.05 -36.50
CA SER A 836 0.68 -33.13 -35.61
C SER A 836 1.78 -33.94 -36.27
N CYS A 837 3.02 -33.42 -36.30
CA CYS A 837 4.13 -34.12 -36.94
C CYS A 837 4.50 -35.43 -36.22
N LEU A 838 4.64 -36.50 -36.99
CA LEU A 838 5.05 -37.81 -36.46
C LEU A 838 6.50 -37.78 -35.95
N ARG A 839 6.82 -38.68 -35.01
CA ARG A 839 8.14 -38.79 -34.38
C ARG A 839 9.28 -38.83 -35.42
N GLY A 840 10.21 -37.89 -35.29
CA GLY A 840 11.37 -37.76 -36.20
C GLY A 840 11.25 -36.60 -37.20
N PHE A 841 10.05 -36.04 -37.34
CA PHE A 841 9.78 -34.83 -38.10
C PHE A 841 9.51 -33.65 -37.16
N THR A 842 9.86 -32.45 -37.60
CA THR A 842 9.61 -31.20 -36.89
C THR A 842 9.11 -30.17 -37.89
N GLY A 843 8.06 -29.45 -37.52
CA GLY A 843 7.36 -28.52 -38.39
C GLY A 843 6.05 -28.04 -37.75
N ASP A 844 5.21 -27.39 -38.54
CA ASP A 844 3.94 -26.76 -38.13
C ASP A 844 2.75 -27.73 -38.12
N GLY A 845 2.99 -29.03 -38.33
CA GLY A 845 1.95 -30.05 -38.38
C GLY A 845 1.40 -30.32 -39.78
N LEU A 846 1.39 -29.34 -40.69
CA LEU A 846 1.01 -29.51 -42.10
C LEU A 846 2.23 -29.78 -42.99
N ASN A 847 3.36 -29.13 -42.68
CA ASN A 847 4.66 -29.28 -43.33
C ASN A 847 5.70 -29.73 -42.30
N CYS A 848 5.91 -31.05 -42.24
CA CYS A 848 6.80 -31.68 -41.28
C CYS A 848 8.13 -32.06 -41.94
N HIS A 849 9.26 -31.59 -41.40
CA HIS A 849 10.60 -31.85 -41.95
C HIS A 849 11.44 -32.78 -41.07
N GLY A 850 12.14 -33.76 -41.65
CA GLY A 850 12.95 -34.74 -40.91
C GLY A 850 14.26 -34.15 -40.37
N LYS A 851 14.61 -34.45 -39.11
CA LYS A 851 15.88 -34.03 -38.48
C LYS A 851 17.09 -34.80 -39.03
N LYS A 852 18.13 -34.10 -39.53
CA LYS A 852 19.46 -34.69 -39.83
C LYS A 852 20.36 -34.71 -38.59
N ALA A 853 20.89 -35.88 -38.22
CA ALA A 853 21.80 -36.07 -37.09
C ALA A 853 23.29 -35.98 -37.49
N LYS A 854 24.11 -35.27 -36.70
CA LYS A 854 25.59 -35.39 -36.67
C LYS A 854 25.97 -36.33 -35.51
N GLY A 855 26.85 -37.30 -35.77
CA GLY A 855 27.11 -38.43 -34.87
C GLY A 855 28.39 -38.39 -34.03
N LYS A 856 28.41 -39.26 -32.99
CA LYS A 856 29.45 -40.24 -32.56
C LYS A 856 29.06 -40.77 -31.16
N GLU A 857 28.66 -42.05 -31.03
CA GLU A 857 29.46 -43.24 -30.56
C GLU A 857 29.56 -43.33 -29.02
N VAL A 858 29.31 -44.41 -28.26
CA VAL A 858 28.82 -45.80 -28.40
C VAL A 858 28.31 -46.25 -27.01
N GLU A 859 27.15 -46.92 -26.91
CA GLU A 859 27.01 -48.25 -26.26
C GLU A 859 25.60 -48.86 -26.49
N SER A 860 25.61 -50.04 -27.11
CA SER A 860 24.73 -51.23 -27.10
C SER A 860 23.41 -51.16 -26.31
N ALA A 861 22.28 -51.75 -26.71
CA ALA A 861 21.87 -52.62 -27.83
C ALA A 861 20.33 -52.70 -27.83
N CYS A 862 19.68 -52.82 -29.00
CA CYS A 862 18.80 -53.94 -29.38
C CYS A 862 18.24 -53.74 -30.81
N ILE A 863 17.85 -54.83 -31.44
CA ILE A 863 17.80 -55.09 -32.89
C ILE A 863 16.37 -54.96 -33.43
N LEU A 864 16.16 -54.35 -34.62
CA LEU A 864 15.57 -55.00 -35.82
C LEU A 864 15.40 -54.03 -37.04
N LYS A 865 16.25 -54.25 -38.05
CA LYS A 865 15.95 -54.57 -39.47
C LYS A 865 15.07 -53.66 -40.37
N THR A 866 15.72 -53.24 -41.49
CA THR A 866 15.26 -53.16 -42.92
C THR A 866 14.26 -52.06 -43.34
N PHE A 867 14.30 -51.40 -44.51
CA PHE A 867 15.19 -51.29 -45.69
C PHE A 867 14.56 -50.21 -46.63
N LEU A 868 15.39 -49.46 -47.40
CA LEU A 868 15.14 -48.83 -48.73
C LEU A 868 14.05 -47.72 -48.87
N ALA A 869 14.13 -46.73 -49.78
CA ALA A 869 15.16 -46.18 -50.68
C ALA A 869 14.55 -44.95 -51.40
N GLU A 870 15.43 -44.06 -51.88
CA GLU A 870 15.30 -43.22 -53.10
C GLU A 870 14.17 -42.17 -53.20
N SER A 871 14.30 -41.01 -53.84
CA SER A 871 15.38 -40.11 -54.27
C SER A 871 14.72 -39.04 -55.17
N THR A 872 15.25 -37.81 -55.18
CA THR A 872 15.33 -36.89 -56.35
C THR A 872 14.01 -36.26 -56.89
N ILE A 873 13.90 -35.03 -57.43
CA ILE A 873 14.83 -34.05 -58.05
C ILE A 873 14.05 -32.73 -58.34
N LEU A 874 14.75 -31.58 -58.30
CA LEU A 874 14.65 -30.31 -59.11
C LEU A 874 13.27 -29.64 -59.41
N SER A 875 13.12 -28.33 -59.67
CA SER A 875 13.97 -27.13 -59.75
C SER A 875 13.08 -25.93 -60.14
N THR A 876 13.62 -24.71 -60.00
CA THR A 876 13.49 -23.52 -60.91
C THR A 876 12.10 -22.90 -61.14
N SER A 877 11.91 -21.61 -61.37
CA SER A 877 12.67 -20.36 -61.36
C SER A 877 11.66 -19.26 -61.77
N ASP A 878 11.85 -18.03 -61.28
CA ASP A 878 11.85 -16.76 -62.04
C ASP A 878 10.59 -15.93 -61.69
N ASP A 879 10.66 -14.70 -61.18
CA ASP A 879 11.29 -13.42 -61.56
C ASP A 879 10.20 -12.43 -62.06
N VAL A 880 10.53 -11.14 -62.04
CA VAL A 880 9.86 -9.97 -62.65
C VAL A 880 9.23 -8.93 -61.69
N THR A 881 9.99 -7.85 -61.61
CA THR A 881 9.77 -6.47 -61.17
C THR A 881 8.65 -5.69 -61.86
N SER A 882 8.09 -4.65 -61.21
CA SER A 882 7.93 -3.32 -61.85
C SER A 882 7.76 -2.18 -60.83
N SER A 883 8.37 -1.05 -61.19
CA SER A 883 8.50 0.22 -60.48
C SER A 883 7.50 1.27 -60.96
N PHE A 884 7.11 2.22 -60.10
CA PHE A 884 6.73 3.58 -60.51
C PHE A 884 7.28 4.61 -59.52
N ARG A 885 7.69 5.77 -60.05
CA ARG A 885 8.47 6.85 -59.43
C ARG A 885 7.76 8.20 -59.68
N ASP A 886 8.26 9.20 -58.98
CA ASP A 886 8.13 10.67 -59.11
C ASP A 886 7.15 11.35 -58.14
N ASP A 887 7.38 12.52 -57.54
CA ASP A 887 8.49 13.39 -57.03
C ASP A 887 7.80 14.75 -56.71
N PHE A 888 8.50 15.72 -56.10
CA PHE A 888 8.11 17.06 -55.57
C PHE A 888 7.85 17.05 -54.04
N GLY A 889 8.54 17.82 -53.19
CA GLY A 889 9.62 18.80 -53.36
C GLY A 889 9.85 19.47 -51.99
N ASP A 890 11.10 19.45 -51.53
CA ASP A 890 11.54 19.84 -50.19
C ASP A 890 11.46 21.35 -49.87
N CYS A 891 11.36 21.68 -48.56
CA CYS A 891 11.96 22.88 -47.99
C CYS A 891 13.29 22.53 -47.28
N PRO A 892 14.31 23.41 -47.26
CA PRO A 892 15.69 23.08 -46.85
C PRO A 892 15.94 23.24 -45.34
N PRO A 893 17.11 22.78 -44.83
CA PRO A 893 17.43 22.75 -43.41
C PRO A 893 18.05 24.06 -42.88
N SER A 894 17.82 24.32 -41.59
CA SER A 894 18.63 25.11 -40.63
C SER A 894 18.10 26.47 -40.11
N TYR A 895 18.07 26.52 -38.77
CA TYR A 895 17.93 27.61 -37.79
C TYR A 895 16.56 28.28 -37.54
N ASP A 896 16.03 27.94 -36.35
CA ASP A 896 15.08 28.63 -35.47
C ASP A 896 13.96 29.49 -36.12
N SER A 897 12.72 29.14 -35.72
CA SER A 897 11.52 30.04 -35.64
C SER A 897 10.47 30.04 -36.77
N TYR A 898 10.09 28.86 -37.28
CA TYR A 898 8.94 28.70 -38.19
C TYR A 898 8.06 27.50 -37.80
N CYS A 899 6.74 27.61 -37.95
CA CYS A 899 5.79 26.50 -37.83
C CYS A 899 4.79 26.53 -38.99
N LEU A 900 4.41 25.37 -39.53
CA LEU A 900 3.55 25.23 -40.71
C LEU A 900 2.07 25.25 -40.29
N ASN A 901 1.29 26.22 -40.76
CA ASN A 901 -0.16 26.26 -40.59
C ASN A 901 -0.84 26.43 -41.95
N GLY A 902 -1.64 25.45 -42.38
CA GLY A 902 -2.50 25.56 -43.56
C GLY A 902 -1.81 25.78 -44.90
N GLY A 903 -0.56 25.32 -45.09
CA GLY A 903 0.13 25.39 -46.39
C GLY A 903 0.82 26.74 -46.68
N SER A 904 1.20 27.52 -45.67
CA SER A 904 2.12 28.65 -45.81
C SER A 904 3.06 28.77 -44.61
N CYS A 905 4.35 29.01 -44.86
CA CYS A 905 5.39 29.16 -43.84
C CYS A 905 5.40 30.58 -43.24
N VAL A 906 5.35 30.72 -41.90
CA VAL A 906 5.39 32.02 -41.20
C VAL A 906 6.53 32.08 -40.18
N TYR A 907 7.33 33.15 -40.23
CA TYR A 907 8.48 33.45 -39.37
C TYR A 907 8.08 34.20 -38.09
N VAL A 908 8.63 33.85 -36.92
CA VAL A 908 8.48 34.69 -35.72
C VAL A 908 9.73 34.67 -34.83
N LEU A 909 10.53 35.74 -34.83
CA LEU A 909 11.63 35.93 -33.87
C LEU A 909 11.41 37.17 -32.98
N LYS A 910 11.10 36.88 -31.71
CA LYS A 910 11.09 37.67 -30.45
C LYS A 910 10.69 39.16 -30.52
N ILE A 911 9.79 39.56 -29.59
CA ILE A 911 10.10 40.47 -28.47
C ILE A 911 8.85 40.66 -27.60
N GLY A 912 9.01 40.50 -26.28
CA GLY A 912 8.00 40.88 -25.30
C GLY A 912 7.92 42.41 -25.18
N ASN A 913 6.73 42.97 -25.01
CA ASN A 913 6.57 44.43 -24.95
C ASN A 913 6.93 44.95 -23.54
N PHE A 914 7.67 46.04 -23.29
CA PHE A 914 8.12 47.23 -24.05
C PHE A 914 8.46 47.03 -25.54
N ALA A 915 7.92 47.74 -26.52
CA ALA A 915 7.03 48.91 -26.64
C ALA A 915 6.37 48.81 -28.05
N CYS A 916 5.19 49.31 -28.43
CA CYS A 916 4.28 50.37 -27.98
C CYS A 916 2.84 50.01 -28.43
N LYS A 917 1.86 50.49 -27.63
CA LYS A 917 0.41 50.66 -27.86
C LYS A 917 -0.45 49.42 -28.20
#